data_AF-A0A4Q3A2Y1-F1
#
_entry.id   AF-A0A4Q3A2Y1-F1
#
_cell.length_a   1.000
_cell.length_b   1.000
_cell.length_c   1.000
_cell.angle_alpha   90.00
_cell.angle_beta   90.00
_cell.angle_gamma   90.00
#
_symmetry.space_group_name_H-M   'P 1'
#
loop_
_entity.id
_entity.type
_entity.pdbx_description
1 polymer ?
#
loop_
_entity_poly.entity_id
_entity_poly.type
_entity_poly.pdbx_seq_one_letter_code
_entity_poly.pdbx_strand_id
1 'polypeptide(L)'
;MDSNEYLGVVKWFDHSKGFGKIGHPGLGEIFFHGTDFSGDSALLIQGYVCCFRNRLNNRGNRASTVRGVVQEDFDDVMATIEGDQLVEVEVAAAGRSYRKTYKSYSIIVRALNEIFREQKPTATYSLLTEYFDRVAAGSTLERLKKHFVLTCILFENRILTLDGFLLEQYNEVADTTLGNEHHDMQISHRPKTQSRYFLECLIGHYLDHTPPDILLPLWLSKVYVRPKGDDGWSRRTVAGIDPPLPEDFIRTHYKKITPEHLYRLRNQHDDDLMCDVLMMQLRDTETLDNNGFNTYIKAVELLPEEKRTDIKRQLSVILGRSLAAQSHLSDYNGRNNFNALMSFIDIERSILDRDMALDILHAGIPADQRLKLWQETKYDMDPAFLRSRIDQLSIAALYSVPEDIVRDFYVQSVTEMRASPTAGTFARLVFWTLDAPVKALDVFFAALSPAQQAAMWFCLPRDDFFSRGGGRLEYEDEDLPVSKAEVTGLITGGQLANTFLKAVGYIQWVKANYTYIGESRTHTFQEHDIAFLKWFETYQAPEIDYSAALQTVLRLCSGADIPVVFKALFPKCFDLTQVSLPQILEIMKRMPVSKTQRVEMLEHIQPFCTDAERAKLWIAGDIDSVTEHLWTEQIGLLSEDEQINWLRRTCAWVSSGRLSTAILLEKIRQVSKLDLGMNMLLACRILLDLHDKQLPPGEQLLSGIAMRFADESVDTIIRFDKIFERCEGRHTLRVTKADQPWKIKIRDRLFPVEYDTVRIAGHSFTLDKISSTVQIDGIRHGYKFEKQPYDDARQEIPKGVSFCDAVRSKYEEETKRTFYWCCNRKCYQPCQTDHIEPEWPLYSLRDFIRILQLPFSEDENYRFISVVNRANRLLTKLQCHSCKRLLRDAETSEFAFYRVNTFHCTNNECGAFHGRVYLIHCMNWRCNNIVDDRISKACPNGWVICDQCSTCCSHEKLEQRLANLKLNGVFDPSKARHSKLQMLVENKLGHKERNEVFDFHTGDPLEQDSS
;
A
#
# COMPACT_ATOMS: atom_id res chain seq x y z
N MET A 1 40.27 24.84 39.19
CA MET A 1 41.01 23.59 39.49
C MET A 1 42.48 23.89 39.36
N ASP A 2 43.29 23.41 40.30
CA ASP A 2 44.75 23.37 40.08
C ASP A 2 45.02 22.64 38.75
N SER A 3 46.07 23.02 38.02
CA SER A 3 46.38 22.50 36.67
C SER A 3 46.59 20.98 36.55
N ASN A 4 46.42 20.24 37.65
CA ASN A 4 46.60 18.78 37.78
C ASN A 4 45.37 18.06 38.38
N GLU A 5 44.22 18.73 38.52
CA GLU A 5 42.96 18.10 38.95
C GLU A 5 42.09 17.69 37.75
N TYR A 6 41.46 16.53 37.87
CA TYR A 6 40.65 15.89 36.83
C TYR A 6 39.28 15.48 37.39
N LEU A 7 38.27 15.47 36.52
CA LEU A 7 36.94 14.95 36.80
C LEU A 7 36.81 13.50 36.31
N GLY A 8 36.24 12.62 37.13
CA GLY A 8 36.02 11.23 36.73
C GLY A 8 34.83 10.59 37.40
N VAL A 9 34.44 9.41 36.90
CA VAL A 9 33.30 8.65 37.42
C VAL A 9 33.79 7.34 38.03
N VAL A 10 33.40 7.05 39.26
CA VAL A 10 33.69 5.79 39.95
C VAL A 10 33.03 4.64 39.17
N LYS A 11 33.84 3.77 38.57
CA LYS A 11 33.36 2.57 37.87
C LYS A 11 32.90 1.49 38.84
N TRP A 12 33.65 1.31 39.92
CA TRP A 12 33.33 0.42 41.04
C TRP A 12 34.25 0.75 42.22
N PHE A 13 33.78 0.42 43.42
CA PHE A 13 34.54 0.50 44.66
C PHE A 13 34.19 -0.69 45.55
N ASP A 14 35.20 -1.36 46.10
CA ASP A 14 35.02 -2.49 47.02
C ASP A 14 35.22 -1.99 48.45
N HIS A 15 34.12 -1.71 49.16
CA HIS A 15 34.18 -1.21 50.54
C HIS A 15 34.89 -2.17 51.50
N SER A 16 34.87 -3.48 51.23
CA SER A 16 35.54 -4.47 52.09
C SER A 16 37.06 -4.41 51.95
N LYS A 17 37.55 -4.09 50.75
CA LYS A 17 38.99 -4.00 50.45
C LYS A 17 39.54 -2.58 50.47
N GLY A 18 38.66 -1.57 50.48
CA GLY A 18 39.03 -0.16 50.55
C GLY A 18 39.73 0.36 49.30
N PHE A 19 39.41 -0.14 48.10
CA PHE A 19 39.93 0.39 46.83
C PHE A 19 38.91 0.28 45.70
N GLY A 20 39.13 1.08 44.64
CA GLY A 20 38.26 1.11 43.46
C GLY A 20 38.95 1.61 42.21
N LYS A 21 38.13 1.85 41.17
CA LYS A 21 38.56 2.45 39.90
C LYS A 21 37.68 3.63 39.51
N ILE A 22 38.32 4.68 39.03
CA ILE A 22 37.70 5.85 38.41
C ILE A 22 37.92 5.76 36.90
N GLY A 23 36.86 5.91 36.11
CA GLY A 23 36.95 6.05 34.67
C GLY A 23 37.14 7.51 34.30
N HIS A 24 38.14 7.77 33.46
CA HIS A 24 38.37 9.05 32.82
C HIS A 24 38.63 8.83 31.32
N PRO A 25 38.10 9.65 30.41
CA PRO A 25 38.07 9.32 28.99
C PRO A 25 39.43 9.52 28.32
N GLY A 26 40.21 10.52 28.75
CA GLY A 26 41.60 10.71 28.32
C GLY A 26 42.67 9.89 29.07
N LEU A 27 42.39 9.41 30.29
CA LEU A 27 43.38 8.76 31.16
C LEU A 27 43.11 7.26 31.37
N GLY A 28 41.99 6.75 30.85
CA GLY A 28 41.54 5.37 31.02
C GLY A 28 41.00 5.08 32.42
N GLU A 29 41.26 3.88 32.91
CA GLU A 29 40.89 3.49 34.27
C GLU A 29 42.01 3.81 35.25
N ILE A 30 41.69 4.63 36.25
CA ILE A 30 42.61 5.08 37.28
C ILE A 30 42.28 4.37 38.59
N PHE A 31 43.28 3.78 39.22
CA PHE A 31 43.13 3.10 40.50
C PHE A 31 43.14 4.10 41.67
N PHE A 32 42.38 3.84 42.74
CA PHE A 32 42.42 4.66 43.95
C PHE A 32 42.13 3.87 45.22
N HIS A 33 42.68 4.31 46.37
CA HIS A 33 42.32 3.77 47.68
C HIS A 33 41.23 4.62 48.34
N GLY A 34 40.39 4.00 49.17
CA GLY A 34 39.40 4.70 49.97
C GLY A 34 40.01 5.73 50.93
N THR A 35 41.24 5.50 51.39
CA THR A 35 42.00 6.47 52.21
C THR A 35 42.42 7.71 51.43
N ASP A 36 42.43 7.65 50.10
CA ASP A 36 42.69 8.80 49.24
C ASP A 36 41.41 9.65 49.05
N PHE A 37 40.23 9.17 49.51
CA PHE A 37 38.97 9.89 49.47
C PHE A 37 38.78 10.77 50.72
N SER A 38 38.55 12.07 50.53
CA SER A 38 38.42 13.03 51.64
C SER A 38 37.03 13.08 52.28
N GLY A 39 36.05 12.31 51.76
CA GLY A 39 34.68 12.26 52.27
C GLY A 39 34.33 10.92 52.92
N ASP A 40 33.03 10.72 53.22
CA ASP A 40 32.56 9.42 53.69
C ASP A 40 32.69 8.38 52.57
N SER A 41 33.54 7.38 52.78
CA SER A 41 33.76 6.28 51.83
C SER A 41 32.46 5.55 51.45
N ALA A 42 31.39 5.63 52.24
CA ALA A 42 30.07 5.10 51.91
C ALA A 42 29.44 5.75 50.67
N LEU A 43 29.87 6.95 50.30
CA LEU A 43 29.41 7.66 49.10
C LEU A 43 30.04 7.14 47.80
N LEU A 44 31.11 6.34 47.89
CA LEU A 44 31.83 5.80 46.73
C LEU A 44 31.07 4.64 46.08
N ILE A 45 29.94 4.96 45.48
CA ILE A 45 29.11 4.02 44.71
C ILE A 45 29.42 4.11 43.21
N GLN A 46 29.02 3.07 42.48
CA GLN A 46 29.14 3.04 41.03
C GLN A 46 28.36 4.21 40.38
N GLY A 47 29.03 4.95 39.49
CA GLY A 47 28.47 6.14 38.84
C GLY A 47 28.65 7.44 39.63
N TYR A 48 29.27 7.39 40.81
CA TYR A 48 29.62 8.58 41.60
C TYR A 48 30.67 9.43 40.88
N VAL A 49 30.52 10.75 40.88
CA VAL A 49 31.44 11.68 40.23
C VAL A 49 32.39 12.30 41.26
N CYS A 50 33.67 12.43 40.90
CA CYS A 50 34.69 12.92 41.81
C CYS A 50 35.77 13.73 41.11
N CYS A 51 36.39 14.64 41.86
CA CYS A 51 37.61 15.34 41.50
C CYS A 51 38.81 14.58 42.06
N PHE A 52 39.90 14.47 41.30
CA PHE A 52 41.11 13.80 41.74
C PHE A 52 42.38 14.33 41.07
N ARG A 53 43.54 14.10 41.68
CA ARG A 53 44.85 14.34 41.06
C ARG A 53 45.44 13.02 40.57
N ASN A 54 45.79 12.96 39.28
CA ASN A 54 46.46 11.79 38.73
C ASN A 54 47.94 11.78 39.12
N ARG A 55 48.43 10.65 39.63
CA ARG A 55 49.85 10.38 39.87
C ARG A 55 50.26 9.15 39.07
N LEU A 56 51.33 9.29 38.29
CA LEU A 56 51.98 8.13 37.69
C LEU A 56 52.80 7.41 38.76
N ASN A 57 52.63 6.10 38.85
CA ASN A 57 53.53 5.24 39.61
C ASN A 57 53.95 4.03 38.77
N ASN A 58 54.82 3.18 39.32
CA ASN A 58 55.38 2.01 38.63
C ASN A 58 54.30 0.96 38.23
N ARG A 59 53.05 1.12 38.68
CA ARG A 59 51.89 0.26 38.40
C ARG A 59 50.80 0.96 37.56
N GLY A 60 51.06 2.17 37.06
CA GLY A 60 50.14 2.94 36.20
C GLY A 60 49.54 4.19 36.87
N ASN A 61 48.42 4.67 36.33
CA ASN A 61 47.70 5.84 36.84
C ASN A 61 47.04 5.54 38.18
N ARG A 62 47.35 6.35 39.20
CA ARG A 62 46.71 6.32 40.52
C ARG A 62 46.11 7.68 40.86
N ALA A 63 44.86 7.69 41.27
CA ALA A 63 44.21 8.90 41.78
C ALA A 63 44.65 9.15 43.22
N SER A 64 44.89 10.42 43.53
CA SER A 64 45.12 10.93 44.88
C SER A 64 44.20 12.12 45.12
N THR A 65 44.02 12.51 46.40
CA THR A 65 43.15 13.64 46.80
C THR A 65 41.77 13.54 46.16
N VAL A 66 41.17 12.35 46.20
CA VAL A 66 39.86 12.09 45.62
C VAL A 66 38.82 12.77 46.51
N ARG A 67 37.92 13.55 45.93
CA ARG A 67 36.85 14.22 46.68
C ARG A 67 35.57 14.30 45.84
N GLY A 68 34.43 14.48 46.50
CA GLY A 68 33.20 14.83 45.80
C GLY A 68 33.35 16.15 45.04
N VAL A 69 32.57 16.31 43.99
CA VAL A 69 32.45 17.59 43.29
C VAL A 69 31.67 18.55 44.17
N VAL A 70 32.19 19.76 44.36
CA VAL A 70 31.58 20.83 45.17
C VAL A 70 31.29 22.06 44.32
N GLN A 71 30.58 23.05 44.87
CA GLN A 71 30.20 24.26 44.13
C GLN A 71 31.42 25.05 43.62
N GLU A 72 32.54 25.03 44.34
CA GLU A 72 33.79 25.67 43.93
C GLU A 72 34.39 25.07 42.64
N ASP A 73 33.99 23.85 42.26
CA ASP A 73 34.40 23.20 41.02
C ASP A 73 33.54 23.60 39.81
N PHE A 74 32.49 24.42 40.00
CA PHE A 74 31.49 24.69 38.98
C PHE A 74 32.10 25.28 37.69
N ASP A 75 32.97 26.28 37.80
CA ASP A 75 33.62 26.91 36.65
C ASP A 75 34.48 25.90 35.86
N ASP A 76 35.18 25.00 36.55
CA ASP A 76 36.00 23.96 35.91
C ASP A 76 35.15 22.89 35.23
N VAL A 77 34.06 22.46 35.88
CA VAL A 77 33.09 21.54 35.31
C VAL A 77 32.52 22.13 34.03
N MET A 78 32.09 23.39 34.07
CA MET A 78 31.52 24.06 32.91
C MET A 78 32.55 24.36 31.81
N ALA A 79 33.84 24.53 32.14
CA ALA A 79 34.91 24.66 31.16
C ALA A 79 35.08 23.39 30.30
N THR A 80 34.69 22.21 30.81
CA THR A 80 34.80 20.94 30.07
C THR A 80 33.64 20.69 29.09
N ILE A 81 32.64 21.58 29.02
CA ILE A 81 31.39 21.38 28.26
C ILE A 81 31.58 21.05 26.78
N GLU A 82 32.61 21.60 26.14
CA GLU A 82 32.89 21.31 24.73
C GLU A 82 33.40 19.88 24.52
N GLY A 83 34.00 19.29 25.54
CA GLY A 83 34.50 17.92 25.55
C GLY A 83 33.74 17.04 26.53
N ASP A 84 32.41 17.21 26.69
CA ASP A 84 31.64 16.27 27.51
C ASP A 84 31.91 14.84 27.02
N GLN A 85 32.40 14.02 27.94
CA GLN A 85 32.90 12.70 27.61
C GLN A 85 32.15 11.67 28.46
N LEU A 86 31.74 10.60 27.80
CA LEU A 86 31.00 9.51 28.41
C LEU A 86 31.97 8.49 29.02
N VAL A 87 31.67 8.05 30.24
CA VAL A 87 32.36 6.94 30.89
C VAL A 87 31.45 5.72 30.89
N GLU A 88 31.92 4.62 30.29
CA GLU A 88 31.24 3.33 30.33
C GLU A 88 31.48 2.61 31.65
N VAL A 89 30.38 2.28 32.34
CA VAL A 89 30.39 1.71 33.68
C VAL A 89 29.61 0.40 33.66
N GLU A 90 30.24 -0.71 34.05
CA GLU A 90 29.66 -2.07 34.00
C GLU A 90 28.63 -2.28 35.12
N VAL A 91 27.34 -2.25 34.80
CA VAL A 91 26.24 -2.40 35.77
C VAL A 91 25.84 -3.88 35.86
N ALA A 92 25.62 -4.37 37.08
CA ALA A 92 25.07 -5.70 37.29
C ALA A 92 23.65 -5.79 36.68
N ALA A 93 23.46 -6.69 35.72
CA ALA A 93 22.14 -6.97 35.18
C ALA A 93 21.25 -7.55 36.28
N ALA A 94 20.09 -6.93 36.52
CA ALA A 94 19.09 -7.45 37.46
C ALA A 94 18.47 -8.73 36.88
N GLY A 95 19.11 -9.88 37.12
CA GLY A 95 18.64 -11.19 36.66
C GLY A 95 19.72 -12.28 36.78
N ARG A 96 19.32 -13.55 36.86
CA ARG A 96 20.20 -14.73 37.05
C ARG A 96 21.12 -15.05 35.85
N SER A 97 21.36 -14.10 34.94
CA SER A 97 22.19 -14.27 33.75
C SER A 97 23.43 -13.38 33.86
N TYR A 98 24.61 -13.99 33.81
CA TYR A 98 25.93 -13.34 33.90
C TYR A 98 26.28 -12.49 32.65
N ARG A 99 25.32 -11.73 32.09
CA ARG A 99 25.59 -10.84 30.96
C ARG A 99 26.01 -9.47 31.49
N LYS A 100 27.24 -9.06 31.18
CA LYS A 100 27.74 -7.71 31.47
C LYS A 100 26.92 -6.69 30.68
N THR A 101 26.30 -5.74 31.38
CA THR A 101 25.64 -4.58 30.76
C THR A 101 26.43 -3.34 31.09
N TYR A 102 26.64 -2.46 30.11
CA TYR A 102 27.33 -1.19 30.31
C TYR A 102 26.32 -0.05 30.32
N LYS A 103 26.56 0.94 31.18
CA LYS A 103 25.81 2.19 31.22
C LYS A 103 26.80 3.34 31.06
N SER A 104 26.53 4.21 30.08
CA SER A 104 27.30 5.42 29.83
C SER A 104 26.89 6.52 30.82
N TYR A 105 27.87 7.18 31.42
CA TYR A 105 27.67 8.33 32.31
C TYR A 105 28.37 9.56 31.74
N SER A 106 27.63 10.65 31.51
CA SER A 106 28.22 11.98 31.25
C SER A 106 28.83 12.51 32.55
N ILE A 107 30.12 12.84 32.49
CA ILE A 107 30.87 13.38 33.63
C ILE A 107 30.25 14.72 34.05
N ILE A 108 29.95 15.58 33.08
CA ILE A 108 29.44 16.93 33.35
C ILE A 108 28.04 16.90 33.93
N VAL A 109 27.13 16.11 33.33
CA VAL A 109 25.77 15.98 33.84
C VAL A 109 25.78 15.45 35.28
N ARG A 110 26.68 14.50 35.59
CA ARG A 110 26.80 13.97 36.96
C ARG A 110 27.38 14.99 37.92
N ALA A 111 28.45 15.68 37.52
CA ALA A 111 29.09 16.72 38.33
C ALA A 111 28.10 17.83 38.69
N LEU A 112 27.35 18.35 37.71
CA LEU A 112 26.35 19.38 37.92
C LEU A 112 25.17 18.90 38.77
N ASN A 113 24.75 17.65 38.63
CA ASN A 113 23.72 17.07 39.51
C ASN A 113 24.16 17.02 40.97
N GLU A 114 25.44 16.70 41.25
CA GLU A 114 25.95 16.74 42.63
C GLU A 114 26.10 18.19 43.14
N ILE A 115 26.64 19.11 42.32
CA ILE A 115 26.75 20.54 42.69
C ILE A 115 25.38 21.10 43.06
N PHE A 116 24.36 20.81 42.26
CA PHE A 116 23.02 21.35 42.47
C PHE A 116 22.18 20.52 43.45
N ARG A 117 22.67 19.40 43.98
CA ARG A 117 21.85 18.44 44.74
C ARG A 117 21.16 19.06 45.96
N GLU A 118 21.86 19.93 46.66
CA GLU A 118 21.40 20.59 47.90
C GLU A 118 21.17 22.09 47.72
N GLN A 119 21.36 22.63 46.51
CA GLN A 119 21.15 24.04 46.23
C GLN A 119 19.66 24.35 46.07
N LYS A 120 19.27 25.53 46.57
CA LYS A 120 17.97 26.12 46.29
C LYS A 120 17.89 26.57 44.81
N PRO A 121 16.74 26.48 44.15
CA PRO A 121 16.58 26.95 42.77
C PRO A 121 17.11 28.35 42.52
N THR A 122 16.88 29.33 43.40
CA THR A 122 17.43 30.69 43.25
C THR A 122 18.97 30.70 43.17
N ALA A 123 19.65 29.95 44.03
CA ALA A 123 21.11 29.84 44.00
C ALA A 123 21.61 29.14 42.73
N THR A 124 20.93 28.07 42.30
CA THR A 124 21.24 27.38 41.05
C THR A 124 21.03 28.27 39.82
N TYR A 125 19.95 29.06 39.80
CA TYR A 125 19.68 30.06 38.76
C TYR A 125 20.80 31.07 38.68
N SER A 126 21.11 31.76 39.79
CA SER A 126 22.18 32.77 39.85
C SER A 126 23.52 32.21 39.41
N LEU A 127 23.89 31.01 39.86
CA LEU A 127 25.15 30.38 39.50
C LEU A 127 25.26 30.11 37.99
N LEU A 128 24.18 29.62 37.37
CA LEU A 128 24.13 29.34 35.94
C LEU A 128 24.09 30.62 35.09
N THR A 129 23.29 31.62 35.48
CA THR A 129 23.19 32.90 34.76
C THR A 129 24.48 33.70 34.84
N GLU A 130 25.07 33.83 36.04
CA GLU A 130 26.32 34.57 36.22
C GLU A 130 27.47 33.97 35.40
N TYR A 131 27.55 32.63 35.33
CA TYR A 131 28.56 31.99 34.50
C TYR A 131 28.27 32.16 33.01
N PHE A 132 27.00 32.01 32.59
CA PHE A 132 26.62 32.23 31.20
C PHE A 132 26.99 33.65 30.75
N ASP A 133 26.68 34.67 31.56
CA ASP A 133 26.99 36.07 31.25
C ASP A 133 28.48 36.32 31.09
N ARG A 134 29.32 35.67 31.91
CA ARG A 134 30.78 35.75 31.80
C ARG A 134 31.30 35.15 30.50
N VAL A 135 30.73 34.04 30.03
CA VAL A 135 31.28 33.27 28.90
C VAL A 135 30.59 33.56 27.57
N ALA A 136 29.35 34.07 27.58
CA ALA A 136 28.57 34.27 26.37
C ALA A 136 29.25 35.26 25.42
N ALA A 137 29.80 36.34 25.96
CA ALA A 137 30.64 37.29 25.24
C ALA A 137 31.95 36.63 24.80
N GLY A 138 32.03 36.22 23.53
CA GLY A 138 33.20 35.57 22.93
C GLY A 138 33.14 34.05 22.85
N SER A 139 32.03 33.42 23.26
CA SER A 139 31.80 31.99 23.01
C SER A 139 31.48 31.72 21.54
N THR A 140 31.82 30.52 21.06
CA THR A 140 31.40 30.05 19.74
C THR A 140 29.94 29.61 19.75
N LEU A 141 29.29 29.58 18.58
CA LEU A 141 27.95 29.02 18.42
C LEU A 141 27.84 27.59 18.99
N GLU A 142 28.84 26.73 18.73
CA GLU A 142 28.84 25.34 19.21
C GLU A 142 28.97 25.23 20.73
N ARG A 143 29.75 26.12 21.35
CA ARG A 143 29.84 26.19 22.82
C ARG A 143 28.50 26.56 23.44
N LEU A 144 27.85 27.60 22.90
CA LEU A 144 26.55 28.06 23.38
C LEU A 144 25.49 26.97 23.19
N LYS A 145 25.40 26.35 22.01
CA LYS A 145 24.50 25.21 21.78
C LYS A 145 24.62 24.13 22.87
N LYS A 146 25.85 23.76 23.24
CA LYS A 146 26.08 22.77 24.30
C LYS A 146 25.62 23.24 25.68
N HIS A 147 25.76 24.54 26.02
CA HIS A 147 25.21 25.11 27.25
C HIS A 147 23.69 24.98 27.31
N PHE A 148 23.01 25.35 26.22
CA PHE A 148 21.55 25.24 26.12
C PHE A 148 21.10 23.78 26.27
N VAL A 149 21.70 22.85 25.51
CA VAL A 149 21.35 21.42 25.57
C VAL A 149 21.61 20.82 26.95
N LEU A 150 22.77 21.09 27.55
CA LEU A 150 23.12 20.59 28.87
C LEU A 150 22.14 21.08 29.94
N THR A 151 21.78 22.36 29.88
CA THR A 151 20.80 22.97 30.79
C THR A 151 19.43 22.27 30.68
N CYS A 152 18.94 22.04 29.46
CA CYS A 152 17.71 21.28 29.24
C CYS A 152 17.81 19.87 29.84
N ILE A 153 18.90 19.13 29.57
CA ILE A 153 19.11 17.77 30.09
C ILE A 153 19.09 17.72 31.63
N LEU A 154 19.66 18.72 32.30
CA LEU A 154 19.75 18.76 33.76
C LEU A 154 18.39 18.96 34.43
N PHE A 155 17.50 19.74 33.81
CA PHE A 155 16.26 20.18 34.47
C PHE A 155 14.97 19.60 33.87
N GLU A 156 15.00 19.00 32.67
CA GLU A 156 13.81 18.45 32.00
C GLU A 156 13.03 17.44 32.87
N ASN A 157 13.75 16.63 33.67
CA ASN A 157 13.15 15.60 34.53
C ASN A 157 13.26 15.90 36.02
N ARG A 158 13.77 17.08 36.39
CA ARG A 158 13.99 17.43 37.79
C ARG A 158 12.72 18.03 38.37
N ILE A 159 12.31 17.54 39.54
CA ILE A 159 11.22 18.12 40.32
C ILE A 159 11.83 19.23 41.18
N LEU A 160 11.55 20.49 40.84
CA LEU A 160 12.01 21.67 41.56
C LEU A 160 10.83 22.30 42.29
N THR A 161 11.10 22.83 43.48
CA THR A 161 10.16 23.69 44.21
C THR A 161 10.77 25.08 44.24
N LEU A 162 10.20 26.02 43.48
CA LEU A 162 10.73 27.38 43.36
C LEU A 162 10.79 28.07 44.72
N ASP A 163 11.75 28.96 44.89
CA ASP A 163 11.94 29.77 46.09
C ASP A 163 12.29 31.23 45.72
N GLY A 164 12.26 32.12 46.72
CA GLY A 164 12.63 33.53 46.57
C GLY A 164 11.95 34.24 45.40
N PHE A 165 12.73 35.04 44.67
CA PHE A 165 12.22 35.86 43.56
C PHE A 165 11.63 35.03 42.42
N LEU A 166 12.11 33.81 42.18
CA LEU A 166 11.55 32.95 41.13
C LEU A 166 10.13 32.48 41.47
N LEU A 167 9.85 32.25 42.75
CA LEU A 167 8.50 31.92 43.20
C LEU A 167 7.58 33.15 43.13
N GLU A 168 8.10 34.34 43.48
CA GLU A 168 7.36 35.60 43.37
C GLU A 168 6.97 35.88 41.91
N GLN A 169 7.92 35.83 40.98
CA GLN A 169 7.66 36.01 39.55
C GLN A 169 6.73 34.93 38.97
N TYR A 170 6.87 33.68 39.41
CA TYR A 170 5.96 32.61 39.00
C TYR A 170 4.51 32.90 39.39
N ASN A 171 4.30 33.37 40.62
CA ASN A 171 2.96 33.68 41.11
C ASN A 171 2.36 34.89 40.36
N GLU A 172 3.15 35.93 40.06
CA GLU A 172 2.69 37.07 39.25
C GLU A 172 2.25 36.66 37.84
N VAL A 173 3.03 35.79 37.18
CA VAL A 173 2.68 35.25 35.85
C VAL A 173 1.46 34.33 35.95
N ALA A 174 1.36 33.51 37.00
CA ALA A 174 0.21 32.64 37.20
C ALA A 174 -1.08 33.44 37.41
N ASP A 175 -1.04 34.52 38.20
CA ASP A 175 -2.18 35.38 38.49
C ASP A 175 -2.66 36.17 37.26
N THR A 176 -1.75 36.55 36.36
CA THR A 176 -2.09 37.30 35.13
C THR A 176 -2.58 36.40 33.99
N THR A 177 -2.06 35.17 33.89
CA THR A 177 -2.39 34.24 32.79
C THR A 177 -3.65 33.41 33.08
N LEU A 178 -4.00 33.21 34.36
CA LEU A 178 -5.16 32.42 34.81
C LEU A 178 -6.30 33.34 35.26
N GLY A 179 -6.84 34.15 34.34
CA GLY A 179 -8.01 34.96 34.62
C GLY A 179 -9.24 34.14 35.06
N ASN A 180 -9.74 34.42 36.27
CA ASN A 180 -11.09 34.26 36.83
C ASN A 180 -11.94 32.97 36.66
N GLU A 181 -11.58 31.95 35.89
CA GLU A 181 -12.46 30.77 35.70
C GLU A 181 -12.13 29.54 36.56
N HIS A 182 -11.05 29.55 37.36
CA HIS A 182 -10.68 28.40 38.20
C HIS A 182 -10.13 28.79 39.58
N HIS A 183 -10.91 29.52 40.37
CA HIS A 183 -10.57 29.83 41.76
C HIS A 183 -10.66 28.64 42.75
N ASP A 184 -11.11 27.45 42.32
CA ASP A 184 -11.31 26.29 43.19
C ASP A 184 -10.30 25.13 43.02
N MET A 185 -9.24 25.29 42.22
CA MET A 185 -8.13 24.33 42.20
C MET A 185 -6.88 24.97 42.80
N GLN A 186 -6.44 24.48 43.96
CA GLN A 186 -5.20 24.88 44.62
C GLN A 186 -3.98 24.75 43.67
N ILE A 187 -3.56 25.88 43.10
CA ILE A 187 -2.45 26.00 42.12
C ILE A 187 -1.05 25.86 42.77
N SER A 188 -0.96 25.82 44.11
CA SER A 188 0.31 25.83 44.85
C SER A 188 1.20 24.57 44.70
N HIS A 189 0.75 23.48 44.05
CA HIS A 189 1.39 22.15 44.25
C HIS A 189 1.63 21.29 43.00
N ARG A 190 1.93 21.87 41.83
CA ARG A 190 2.48 21.06 40.71
C ARG A 190 3.98 21.35 40.51
N PRO A 191 4.89 20.58 41.13
CA PRO A 191 6.33 20.73 40.94
C PRO A 191 6.80 20.70 39.47
N LYS A 192 6.06 20.01 38.59
CA LYS A 192 6.39 19.95 37.15
C LYS A 192 6.20 21.29 36.43
N THR A 193 5.22 22.11 36.82
CA THR A 193 5.03 23.45 36.24
C THR A 193 6.08 24.42 36.77
N GLN A 194 6.48 24.28 38.02
CA GLN A 194 7.57 25.06 38.62
C GLN A 194 8.94 24.75 38.00
N SER A 195 9.27 23.48 37.76
CA SER A 195 10.50 23.12 37.01
C SER A 195 10.51 23.65 35.58
N ARG A 196 9.35 23.64 34.92
CA ARG A 196 9.20 24.20 33.58
C ARG A 196 9.45 25.71 33.59
N TYR A 197 8.82 26.43 34.51
CA TYR A 197 9.02 27.87 34.67
C TYR A 197 10.48 28.21 34.99
N PHE A 198 11.13 27.44 35.88
CA PHE A 198 12.56 27.58 36.15
C PHE A 198 13.41 27.52 34.87
N LEU A 199 13.14 26.53 34.03
CA LEU A 199 13.84 26.36 32.77
C LEU A 199 13.52 27.51 31.80
N GLU A 200 12.27 27.96 31.74
CA GLU A 200 11.85 29.12 30.93
C GLU A 200 12.60 30.40 31.33
N CYS A 201 12.69 30.71 32.63
CA CYS A 201 13.47 31.85 33.13
C CYS A 201 14.94 31.74 32.74
N LEU A 202 15.55 30.57 32.93
CA LEU A 202 16.98 30.37 32.67
C LEU A 202 17.31 30.48 31.18
N ILE A 203 16.48 29.87 30.33
CA ILE A 203 16.65 29.95 28.87
C ILE A 203 16.37 31.37 28.36
N GLY A 204 15.39 32.08 28.95
CA GLY A 204 15.14 33.50 28.67
C GLY A 204 16.38 34.34 28.94
N HIS A 205 16.96 34.21 30.14
CA HIS A 205 18.20 34.91 30.52
C HIS A 205 19.34 34.62 29.54
N TYR A 206 19.54 33.35 29.17
CA TYR A 206 20.59 33.00 28.21
C TYR A 206 20.41 33.66 26.84
N LEU A 207 19.18 33.82 26.37
CA LEU A 207 18.94 34.45 25.09
C LEU A 207 19.16 35.95 25.13
N ASP A 208 18.75 36.61 26.21
CA ASP A 208 18.96 38.04 26.42
C ASP A 208 20.45 38.40 26.44
N HIS A 209 21.30 37.47 26.89
CA HIS A 209 22.75 37.65 27.00
C HIS A 209 23.55 36.99 25.86
N THR A 210 22.88 36.32 24.91
CA THR A 210 23.54 35.75 23.72
C THR A 210 23.84 36.86 22.70
N PRO A 211 25.07 36.98 22.17
CA PRO A 211 25.40 37.97 21.16
C PRO A 211 24.45 37.92 19.94
N PRO A 212 23.96 39.08 19.44
CA PRO A 212 22.99 39.14 18.33
C PRO A 212 23.41 38.37 17.07
N ASP A 213 24.71 38.34 16.77
CA ASP A 213 25.29 37.64 15.62
C ASP A 213 25.24 36.11 15.76
N ILE A 214 25.16 35.59 16.99
CA ILE A 214 25.05 34.15 17.30
C ILE A 214 23.59 33.74 17.56
N LEU A 215 22.78 34.64 18.13
CA LEU A 215 21.40 34.40 18.53
C LEU A 215 20.55 33.83 17.39
N LEU A 216 20.67 34.41 16.19
CA LEU A 216 19.93 33.93 15.02
C LEU A 216 20.43 32.56 14.55
N PRO A 217 21.73 32.32 14.27
CA PRO A 217 22.24 30.98 13.99
C PRO A 217 21.83 29.93 15.04
N LEU A 218 21.80 30.30 16.32
CA LEU A 218 21.38 29.43 17.41
C LEU A 218 19.91 29.04 17.28
N TRP A 219 19.01 30.01 17.08
CA TRP A 219 17.58 29.77 16.85
C TRP A 219 17.32 28.95 15.58
N LEU A 220 18.04 29.24 14.49
CA LEU A 220 17.93 28.51 13.22
C LEU A 220 18.42 27.05 13.33
N SER A 221 19.43 26.79 14.18
CA SER A 221 20.11 25.49 14.27
C SER A 221 19.27 24.31 14.78
N LYS A 222 18.00 24.54 15.14
CA LYS A 222 17.06 23.51 15.64
C LYS A 222 17.55 22.81 16.91
N VAL A 223 18.50 23.36 17.65
CA VAL A 223 19.06 22.76 18.86
C VAL A 223 18.02 22.60 19.98
N TYR A 224 16.92 23.37 19.91
CA TYR A 224 15.73 23.25 20.76
C TYR A 224 14.78 22.09 20.35
N VAL A 225 15.07 21.38 19.26
CA VAL A 225 14.23 20.30 18.71
C VAL A 225 14.93 18.95 18.90
N ARG A 226 14.28 18.03 19.62
CA ARG A 226 14.75 16.65 19.80
C ARG A 226 15.05 15.97 18.45
N PRO A 227 16.09 15.12 18.35
CA PRO A 227 16.19 14.17 17.24
C PRO A 227 14.97 13.25 17.18
N LYS A 228 14.45 13.00 15.97
CA LYS A 228 13.27 12.17 15.69
C LYS A 228 13.41 10.74 16.25
N GLY A 229 12.33 10.25 16.87
CA GLY A 229 11.96 8.82 16.83
C GLY A 229 11.13 8.53 15.58
N ASP A 230 11.10 7.27 15.15
CA ASP A 230 10.61 6.77 13.85
C ASP A 230 9.09 6.86 13.57
N ASP A 231 8.37 7.74 14.26
CA ASP A 231 6.94 7.94 14.09
C ASP A 231 6.63 9.30 13.45
N GLY A 232 6.01 9.23 12.26
CA GLY A 232 5.65 10.37 11.43
C GLY A 232 4.95 11.49 12.21
N TRP A 233 5.56 12.68 12.14
CA TRP A 233 4.98 14.00 12.41
C TRP A 233 4.04 14.10 13.61
N SER A 234 4.55 13.88 14.83
CA SER A 234 4.05 14.61 16.00
C SER A 234 5.10 15.59 16.48
N ARG A 235 4.82 16.89 16.36
CA ARG A 235 5.64 17.98 16.88
C ARG A 235 5.49 18.01 18.41
N ARG A 236 6.36 17.31 19.13
CA ARG A 236 6.72 17.72 20.49
C ARG A 236 8.22 17.96 20.51
N THR A 237 8.58 19.23 20.34
CA THR A 237 9.87 19.76 20.79
C THR A 237 10.07 19.38 22.26
N VAL A 238 11.33 19.25 22.69
CA VAL A 238 11.60 19.14 24.12
C VAL A 238 10.97 20.39 24.76
N ALA A 239 10.01 20.17 25.64
CA ALA A 239 9.34 21.17 26.48
C ALA A 239 8.43 22.24 25.85
N GLY A 240 8.24 22.41 24.52
CA GLY A 240 7.43 23.54 24.03
C GLY A 240 7.94 24.91 24.52
N ILE A 241 9.22 24.97 24.89
CA ILE A 241 9.96 26.17 25.27
C ILE A 241 10.76 26.52 24.01
N ASP A 242 10.07 27.08 23.04
CA ASP A 242 10.69 27.80 21.93
C ASP A 242 10.66 29.26 22.40
N PRO A 243 11.67 29.76 23.14
CA PRO A 243 11.65 31.10 23.69
C PRO A 243 11.56 32.15 22.57
N PRO A 244 10.66 33.14 22.69
CA PRO A 244 10.44 34.12 21.63
C PRO A 244 11.71 34.96 21.42
N LEU A 245 12.20 35.02 20.18
CA LEU A 245 13.20 36.03 19.82
C LEU A 245 12.58 37.43 19.97
N PRO A 246 13.33 38.47 20.38
CA PRO A 246 12.81 39.83 20.41
C PRO A 246 12.24 40.25 19.04
N GLU A 247 11.07 40.89 19.02
CA GLU A 247 10.41 41.28 17.77
C GLU A 247 11.30 42.15 16.88
N ASP A 248 11.98 43.14 17.47
CA ASP A 248 12.91 44.02 16.76
C ASP A 248 14.07 43.25 16.13
N PHE A 249 14.53 42.19 16.80
CA PHE A 249 15.57 41.33 16.28
C PHE A 249 15.09 40.52 15.07
N ILE A 250 13.88 39.94 15.16
CA ILE A 250 13.20 39.25 14.05
C ILE A 250 13.04 40.21 12.86
N ARG A 251 12.53 41.43 13.11
CA ARG A 251 12.31 42.46 12.08
C ARG A 251 13.63 42.90 11.44
N THR A 252 14.73 42.96 12.18
CA THR A 252 16.05 43.32 11.62
C THR A 252 16.65 42.19 10.78
N HIS A 253 16.30 40.94 11.07
CA HIS A 253 16.89 39.75 10.45
C HIS A 253 15.96 38.94 9.55
N TYR A 254 14.77 39.46 9.21
CA TYR A 254 13.74 38.77 8.41
C TYR A 254 14.26 38.11 7.13
N LYS A 255 15.29 38.66 6.48
CA LYS A 255 15.88 38.09 5.26
C LYS A 255 16.48 36.69 5.43
N LYS A 256 16.89 36.34 6.66
CA LYS A 256 17.46 35.04 7.00
C LYS A 256 16.39 34.03 7.46
N ILE A 257 15.15 34.48 7.67
CA ILE A 257 14.02 33.66 8.14
C ILE A 257 13.38 32.97 6.94
N THR A 258 13.81 31.76 6.60
CA THR A 258 13.11 30.96 5.58
C THR A 258 11.66 30.67 5.97
N PRO A 259 10.77 30.33 5.02
CA PRO A 259 9.38 30.01 5.34
C PRO A 259 9.18 28.84 6.33
N GLU A 260 10.11 27.89 6.40
CA GLU A 260 10.09 26.84 7.43
C GLU A 260 10.17 27.42 8.84
N HIS A 261 10.87 28.54 9.00
CA HIS A 261 11.01 29.26 10.25
C HIS A 261 9.77 30.07 10.60
N LEU A 262 8.96 30.48 9.63
CA LEU A 262 7.70 31.19 9.89
C LEU A 262 6.72 30.33 10.69
N TYR A 263 6.71 29.01 10.45
CA TYR A 263 5.92 28.10 11.27
C TYR A 263 6.34 28.13 12.75
N ARG A 264 7.64 28.30 13.04
CA ARG A 264 8.11 28.46 14.42
C ARG A 264 7.70 29.81 14.99
N LEU A 265 7.87 30.87 14.20
CA LEU A 265 7.50 32.22 14.57
C LEU A 265 6.05 32.30 15.06
N ARG A 266 5.12 31.66 14.34
CA ARG A 266 3.70 31.58 14.71
C ARG A 266 3.44 30.96 16.09
N ASN A 267 4.24 29.98 16.50
CA ASN A 267 4.04 29.35 17.81
C ASN A 267 4.65 30.18 18.96
N GLN A 268 5.50 31.17 18.63
CA GLN A 268 6.23 31.99 19.60
C GLN A 268 5.65 33.39 19.77
N HIS A 269 5.05 33.93 18.71
CA HIS A 269 4.61 35.30 18.60
C HIS A 269 3.18 35.37 18.08
N ASP A 270 2.57 36.55 18.18
CA ASP A 270 1.27 36.78 17.59
C ASP A 270 1.32 36.70 16.05
N ASP A 271 0.13 36.60 15.47
CA ASP A 271 -0.01 36.59 14.02
C ASP A 271 0.40 37.94 13.38
N ASP A 272 0.51 39.04 14.16
CA ASP A 272 0.96 40.35 13.66
C ASP A 272 2.43 40.34 13.27
N LEU A 273 3.31 39.85 14.14
CA LEU A 273 4.73 39.77 13.83
C LEU A 273 5.00 38.86 12.63
N MET A 274 4.28 37.75 12.52
CA MET A 274 4.41 36.87 11.36
C MET A 274 3.95 37.56 10.07
N CYS A 275 2.84 38.32 10.13
CA CYS A 275 2.40 39.13 9.01
C CYS A 275 3.45 40.17 8.60
N ASP A 276 4.03 40.87 9.58
CA ASP A 276 5.02 41.89 9.32
C ASP A 276 6.28 41.33 8.66
N VAL A 277 6.80 40.20 9.17
CA VAL A 277 7.95 39.50 8.57
C VAL A 277 7.64 39.09 7.13
N LEU A 278 6.47 38.48 6.88
CA LEU A 278 6.04 38.10 5.54
C LEU A 278 5.93 39.31 4.61
N MET A 279 5.34 40.41 5.08
CA MET A 279 5.18 41.64 4.32
C MET A 279 6.52 42.31 4.02
N MET A 280 7.46 42.30 4.96
CA MET A 280 8.83 42.80 4.75
C MET A 280 9.57 41.93 3.72
N GLN A 281 9.44 40.61 3.78
CA GLN A 281 10.01 39.69 2.79
C GLN A 281 9.43 39.92 1.39
N LEU A 282 8.10 40.07 1.28
CA LEU A 282 7.43 40.30 0.02
C LEU A 282 7.75 41.67 -0.59
N ARG A 283 7.84 42.72 0.22
CA ARG A 283 8.25 44.07 -0.26
C ARG A 283 9.64 44.08 -0.88
N ASP A 284 10.54 43.26 -0.35
CA ASP A 284 11.91 43.12 -0.84
C ASP A 284 12.06 42.16 -2.02
N THR A 285 10.99 41.43 -2.37
CA THR A 285 11.01 40.44 -3.44
C THR A 285 10.52 41.06 -4.74
N GLU A 286 11.43 41.25 -5.70
CA GLU A 286 11.08 41.81 -7.02
C GLU A 286 10.36 40.81 -7.92
N THR A 287 10.79 39.55 -7.91
CA THR A 287 10.19 38.43 -8.66
C THR A 287 10.24 37.14 -7.83
N LEU A 288 9.27 36.23 -8.06
CA LEU A 288 9.23 34.90 -7.42
C LEU A 288 9.31 33.82 -8.50
N ASP A 289 10.14 32.80 -8.26
CA ASP A 289 10.03 31.54 -9.00
C ASP A 289 8.89 30.67 -8.43
N ASN A 290 8.53 29.59 -9.15
CA ASN A 290 7.43 28.70 -8.76
C ASN A 290 7.62 28.08 -7.36
N ASN A 291 8.86 27.86 -6.93
CA ASN A 291 9.15 27.23 -5.64
C ASN A 291 9.03 28.26 -4.50
N GLY A 292 9.54 29.46 -4.72
CA GLY A 292 9.37 30.61 -3.82
C GLY A 292 7.89 30.91 -3.60
N PHE A 293 7.11 30.98 -4.68
CA PHE A 293 5.67 31.25 -4.60
C PHE A 293 4.91 30.22 -3.75
N ASN A 294 5.08 28.92 -4.03
CA ASN A 294 4.44 27.85 -3.26
C ASN A 294 4.83 27.86 -1.78
N THR A 295 6.05 28.30 -1.48
CA THR A 295 6.53 28.34 -0.11
C THR A 295 5.92 29.52 0.67
N TYR A 296 5.74 30.69 0.03
CA TYR A 296 5.01 31.81 0.64
C TYR A 296 3.52 31.51 0.82
N ILE A 297 2.87 30.84 -0.13
CA ILE A 297 1.46 30.44 -0.01
C ILE A 297 1.23 29.57 1.23
N LYS A 298 2.06 28.54 1.43
CA LYS A 298 1.99 27.69 2.63
C LYS A 298 2.18 28.47 3.93
N ALA A 299 2.95 29.57 3.90
CA ALA A 299 3.10 30.44 5.06
C ALA A 299 1.87 31.33 5.28
N VAL A 300 1.25 31.84 4.22
CA VAL A 300 0.01 32.64 4.27
C VAL A 300 -1.18 31.82 4.78
N GLU A 301 -1.25 30.54 4.44
CA GLU A 301 -2.27 29.62 4.95
C GLU A 301 -2.22 29.43 6.47
N LEU A 302 -1.10 29.77 7.12
CA LEU A 302 -0.97 29.71 8.56
C LEU A 302 -1.62 30.91 9.28
N LEU A 303 -1.93 32.00 8.58
CA LEU A 303 -2.51 33.20 9.18
C LEU A 303 -4.03 33.10 9.35
N PRO A 304 -4.62 33.82 10.33
CA PRO A 304 -6.06 34.08 10.40
C PRO A 304 -6.56 34.72 9.12
N GLU A 305 -7.79 34.42 8.73
CA GLU A 305 -8.37 34.83 7.44
C GLU A 305 -8.34 36.35 7.24
N GLU A 306 -8.61 37.12 8.30
CA GLU A 306 -8.59 38.59 8.33
C GLU A 306 -7.24 39.20 7.93
N LYS A 307 -6.11 38.52 8.21
CA LYS A 307 -4.76 39.01 7.87
C LYS A 307 -4.23 38.51 6.53
N ARG A 308 -4.92 37.55 5.89
CA ARG A 308 -4.51 37.02 4.58
C ARG A 308 -4.70 38.03 3.45
N THR A 309 -5.69 38.91 3.56
CA THR A 309 -6.11 39.80 2.46
C THR A 309 -5.00 40.73 1.99
N ASP A 310 -4.28 41.38 2.91
CA ASP A 310 -3.21 42.32 2.56
C ASP A 310 -1.99 41.62 1.96
N ILE A 311 -1.65 40.43 2.46
CA ILE A 311 -0.55 39.62 1.94
C ILE A 311 -0.89 39.05 0.56
N LYS A 312 -2.13 38.56 0.38
CA LYS A 312 -2.65 38.14 -0.93
C LYS A 312 -2.55 39.28 -1.94
N ARG A 313 -2.94 40.50 -1.56
CA ARG A 313 -2.84 41.69 -2.42
C ARG A 313 -1.39 41.97 -2.85
N GLN A 314 -0.42 41.88 -1.94
CA GLN A 314 0.99 42.08 -2.29
C GLN A 314 1.53 40.96 -3.18
N LEU A 315 1.18 39.70 -2.91
CA LEU A 315 1.51 38.58 -3.77
C LEU A 315 0.97 38.81 -5.20
N SER A 316 -0.29 39.25 -5.34
CA SER A 316 -0.88 39.57 -6.65
C SER A 316 -0.11 40.69 -7.39
N VAL A 317 0.42 41.68 -6.69
CA VAL A 317 1.26 42.73 -7.29
C VAL A 317 2.60 42.17 -7.78
N ILE A 318 3.27 41.35 -6.98
CA ILE A 318 4.55 40.71 -7.35
C ILE A 318 4.36 39.76 -8.53
N LEU A 319 3.24 39.05 -8.55
CA LEU A 319 2.82 38.18 -9.65
C LEU A 319 2.55 38.95 -10.93
N GLY A 320 1.78 40.05 -10.86
CA GLY A 320 1.53 40.92 -12.00
C GLY A 320 2.82 41.45 -12.63
N ARG A 321 3.81 41.80 -11.80
CA ARG A 321 5.16 42.19 -12.26
C ARG A 321 5.94 41.03 -12.88
N SER A 322 5.87 39.85 -12.28
CA SER A 322 6.53 38.64 -12.78
C SER A 322 5.97 38.20 -14.13
N LEU A 323 4.64 38.31 -14.33
CA LEU A 323 3.97 38.04 -15.60
C LEU A 323 4.26 39.12 -16.66
N ALA A 324 4.27 40.40 -16.27
CA ALA A 324 4.64 41.49 -17.17
C ALA A 324 6.10 41.41 -17.65
N ALA A 325 7.01 40.94 -16.80
CA ALA A 325 8.40 40.67 -17.18
C ALA A 325 8.55 39.49 -18.17
N GLN A 326 7.53 38.64 -18.30
CA GLN A 326 7.50 37.48 -19.20
C GLN A 326 6.80 37.76 -20.55
N SER A 327 6.55 39.03 -20.92
CA SER A 327 5.73 39.47 -22.06
C SER A 327 6.18 39.03 -23.47
N HIS A 328 7.21 38.21 -23.62
CA HIS A 328 7.55 37.55 -24.88
C HIS A 328 6.88 36.15 -24.94
N LEU A 329 5.56 36.12 -25.09
CA LEU A 329 4.79 34.89 -25.32
C LEU A 329 4.78 34.45 -26.80
N SER A 330 5.43 35.19 -27.70
CA SER A 330 5.42 34.93 -29.15
C SER A 330 6.48 33.94 -29.65
N ASP A 331 7.47 33.57 -28.85
CA ASP A 331 8.54 32.65 -29.28
C ASP A 331 8.35 31.23 -28.73
N TYR A 332 8.92 30.26 -29.45
CA TYR A 332 8.77 28.80 -29.41
C TYR A 332 8.74 28.11 -28.01
N ASN A 333 9.04 28.84 -26.93
CA ASN A 333 8.90 28.43 -25.52
C ASN A 333 7.51 28.73 -24.90
N GLY A 334 6.54 29.24 -25.66
CA GLY A 334 5.20 29.61 -25.17
C GLY A 334 4.45 28.54 -24.37
N ARG A 335 4.74 27.24 -24.57
CA ARG A 335 4.16 26.15 -23.75
C ARG A 335 4.60 26.17 -22.29
N ASN A 336 5.81 26.60 -21.96
CA ASN A 336 6.28 26.63 -20.58
C ASN A 336 5.68 27.81 -19.81
N ASN A 337 5.56 28.98 -20.46
CA ASN A 337 4.89 30.14 -19.86
C ASN A 337 3.38 29.92 -19.74
N PHE A 338 2.77 29.22 -20.70
CA PHE A 338 1.36 28.82 -20.64
C PHE A 338 1.10 27.78 -19.54
N ASN A 339 1.95 26.76 -19.37
CA ASN A 339 1.81 25.80 -18.27
C ASN A 339 2.06 26.43 -16.89
N ALA A 340 2.96 27.42 -16.81
CA ALA A 340 3.15 28.22 -15.61
C ALA A 340 1.89 29.06 -15.30
N LEU A 341 1.30 29.70 -16.31
CA LEU A 341 0.04 30.44 -16.18
C LEU A 341 -1.15 29.54 -15.81
N MET A 342 -1.24 28.32 -16.34
CA MET A 342 -2.32 27.37 -16.03
C MET A 342 -2.16 26.75 -14.63
N SER A 343 -0.94 26.37 -14.25
CA SER A 343 -0.66 25.94 -12.86
C SER A 343 -0.95 27.08 -11.87
N PHE A 344 -0.72 28.32 -12.31
CA PHE A 344 -0.99 29.53 -11.54
C PHE A 344 -2.50 29.80 -11.40
N ILE A 345 -3.29 29.66 -12.46
CA ILE A 345 -4.77 29.77 -12.43
C ILE A 345 -5.41 28.68 -11.55
N ASP A 346 -4.86 27.45 -11.58
CA ASP A 346 -5.34 26.37 -10.71
C ASP A 346 -5.02 26.62 -9.23
N ILE A 347 -3.88 27.27 -8.93
CA ILE A 347 -3.56 27.72 -7.56
C ILE A 347 -4.48 28.88 -7.14
N GLU A 348 -4.75 29.85 -8.01
CA GLU A 348 -5.66 30.98 -7.72
C GLU A 348 -7.09 30.52 -7.41
N ARG A 349 -7.62 29.53 -8.15
CA ARG A 349 -8.96 28.96 -7.90
C ARG A 349 -9.17 28.38 -6.50
N SER A 350 -8.08 28.04 -5.80
CA SER A 350 -8.14 27.52 -4.44
C SER A 350 -8.02 28.60 -3.35
N ILE A 351 -7.69 29.86 -3.71
CA ILE A 351 -7.22 30.87 -2.72
C ILE A 351 -7.86 32.26 -2.89
N LEU A 352 -8.21 32.70 -4.10
CA LEU A 352 -8.81 34.00 -4.37
C LEU A 352 -10.30 33.87 -4.73
N ASP A 353 -11.07 34.90 -4.43
CA ASP A 353 -12.45 34.97 -4.90
C ASP A 353 -12.47 34.96 -6.43
N ARG A 354 -13.36 34.15 -7.01
CA ARG A 354 -13.39 33.83 -8.44
C ARG A 354 -13.53 35.11 -9.28
N ASP A 355 -14.29 36.08 -8.80
CA ASP A 355 -14.56 37.33 -9.50
C ASP A 355 -13.34 38.24 -9.50
N MET A 356 -12.55 38.27 -8.42
CA MET A 356 -11.34 39.07 -8.33
C MET A 356 -10.21 38.54 -9.23
N ALA A 357 -10.09 37.22 -9.36
CA ALA A 357 -9.16 36.58 -10.30
C ALA A 357 -9.54 36.89 -11.76
N LEU A 358 -10.84 36.88 -12.07
CA LEU A 358 -11.36 37.19 -13.41
C LEU A 358 -11.19 38.68 -13.77
N ASP A 359 -11.39 39.60 -12.83
CA ASP A 359 -11.18 41.04 -13.05
C ASP A 359 -9.71 41.38 -13.37
N ILE A 360 -8.76 40.74 -12.68
CA ILE A 360 -7.32 40.90 -12.93
C ILE A 360 -6.95 40.35 -14.32
N LEU A 361 -7.51 39.21 -14.73
CA LEU A 361 -7.34 38.62 -16.06
C LEU A 361 -7.96 39.50 -17.16
N HIS A 362 -9.16 40.03 -16.93
CA HIS A 362 -9.90 40.82 -17.92
C HIS A 362 -9.29 42.22 -18.14
N ALA A 363 -8.70 42.84 -17.13
CA ALA A 363 -8.07 44.15 -17.25
C ALA A 363 -6.77 44.15 -18.07
N GLY A 364 -6.09 43.00 -18.20
CA GLY A 364 -4.76 42.91 -18.82
C GLY A 364 -4.72 42.41 -20.28
N ILE A 365 -5.81 41.84 -20.84
CA ILE A 365 -5.77 41.09 -22.11
C ILE A 365 -6.64 41.73 -23.22
N PRO A 366 -6.11 42.03 -24.42
CA PRO A 366 -6.84 42.54 -25.60
C PRO A 366 -7.98 41.62 -26.12
N ALA A 367 -9.03 42.20 -26.71
CA ALA A 367 -10.28 41.49 -27.06
C ALA A 367 -10.14 40.37 -28.13
N ASP A 368 -9.23 40.53 -29.08
CA ASP A 368 -8.87 39.51 -30.07
C ASP A 368 -8.12 38.33 -29.43
N GLN A 369 -7.30 38.62 -28.41
CA GLN A 369 -6.64 37.58 -27.60
C GLN A 369 -7.62 36.91 -26.63
N ARG A 370 -8.72 37.56 -26.23
CA ARG A 370 -9.74 36.97 -25.36
C ARG A 370 -10.50 35.82 -26.02
N LEU A 371 -10.87 35.94 -27.30
CA LEU A 371 -11.53 34.85 -28.03
C LEU A 371 -10.59 33.66 -28.22
N LYS A 372 -9.30 33.93 -28.50
CA LYS A 372 -8.27 32.88 -28.64
C LYS A 372 -7.96 32.20 -27.30
N LEU A 373 -7.80 32.99 -26.23
CA LEU A 373 -7.65 32.50 -24.87
C LEU A 373 -8.85 31.67 -24.45
N TRP A 374 -10.07 32.09 -24.81
CA TRP A 374 -11.29 31.35 -24.51
C TRP A 374 -11.35 30.05 -25.30
N GLN A 375 -10.99 30.07 -26.58
CA GLN A 375 -10.93 28.87 -27.40
C GLN A 375 -9.96 27.83 -26.83
N GLU A 376 -8.85 28.28 -26.22
CA GLU A 376 -7.80 27.45 -25.63
C GLU A 376 -8.09 26.99 -24.19
N THR A 377 -8.68 27.83 -23.32
CA THR A 377 -8.83 27.54 -21.88
C THR A 377 -10.27 27.31 -21.43
N LYS A 378 -11.26 27.64 -22.27
CA LYS A 378 -12.70 27.52 -21.97
C LYS A 378 -13.13 28.26 -20.69
N TYR A 379 -12.49 29.38 -20.36
CA TYR A 379 -12.87 30.21 -19.22
C TYR A 379 -14.26 30.86 -19.42
N ASP A 380 -14.92 31.30 -18.36
CA ASP A 380 -16.29 31.83 -18.43
C ASP A 380 -16.32 33.18 -19.17
N MET A 381 -17.06 33.28 -20.27
CA MET A 381 -17.23 34.51 -21.07
C MET A 381 -18.71 34.88 -21.21
N ASP A 382 -18.98 36.18 -21.37
CA ASP A 382 -20.32 36.72 -21.57
C ASP A 382 -21.05 36.05 -22.78
N PRO A 383 -22.23 35.42 -22.57
CA PRO A 383 -23.03 34.79 -23.63
C PRO A 383 -23.41 35.74 -24.79
N ALA A 384 -23.55 37.04 -24.53
CA ALA A 384 -23.86 38.02 -25.57
C ALA A 384 -22.70 38.20 -26.56
N PHE A 385 -21.46 38.18 -26.04
CA PHE A 385 -20.25 38.24 -26.87
C PHE A 385 -20.15 37.02 -27.80
N LEU A 386 -20.45 35.82 -27.28
CA LEU A 386 -20.42 34.57 -28.05
C LEU A 386 -21.50 34.51 -29.14
N ARG A 387 -22.74 34.96 -28.87
CA ARG A 387 -23.81 35.02 -29.90
C ARG A 387 -23.46 35.91 -31.07
N SER A 388 -22.81 37.05 -30.81
CA SER A 388 -22.43 38.01 -31.85
C SER A 388 -21.34 37.48 -32.82
N ARG A 389 -20.76 36.31 -32.50
CA ARG A 389 -19.66 35.68 -33.24
C ARG A 389 -19.95 34.21 -33.55
N ILE A 390 -21.21 33.78 -33.56
CA ILE A 390 -21.61 32.37 -33.73
C ILE A 390 -21.12 31.77 -35.07
N ASP A 391 -20.99 32.60 -36.09
CA ASP A 391 -20.44 32.32 -37.41
C ASP A 391 -18.91 32.13 -37.41
N GLN A 392 -18.22 32.61 -36.38
CA GLN A 392 -16.76 32.50 -36.19
C GLN A 392 -16.39 31.37 -35.23
N LEU A 393 -17.37 30.69 -34.64
CA LEU A 393 -17.15 29.55 -33.76
C LEU A 393 -16.90 28.29 -34.60
N SER A 394 -15.80 27.61 -34.31
CA SER A 394 -15.60 26.26 -34.80
C SER A 394 -16.59 25.30 -34.14
N ILE A 395 -16.86 24.15 -34.77
CA ILE A 395 -17.69 23.08 -34.17
C ILE A 395 -17.14 22.69 -32.78
N ALA A 396 -15.82 22.65 -32.63
CA ALA A 396 -15.15 22.39 -31.35
C ALA A 396 -15.42 23.48 -30.28
N ALA A 397 -15.67 24.72 -30.69
CA ALA A 397 -16.00 25.82 -29.80
C ALA A 397 -17.47 25.78 -29.33
N LEU A 398 -18.38 25.22 -30.13
CA LEU A 398 -19.80 25.08 -29.77
C LEU A 398 -20.04 24.15 -28.57
N TYR A 399 -19.09 23.26 -28.25
CA TYR A 399 -19.18 22.40 -27.05
C TYR A 399 -18.99 23.12 -25.71
N SER A 400 -18.58 24.39 -25.75
CA SER A 400 -18.27 25.17 -24.55
C SER A 400 -19.12 26.43 -24.43
N VAL A 401 -20.16 26.58 -25.26
CA VAL A 401 -21.12 27.68 -25.19
C VAL A 401 -22.46 27.22 -24.61
N PRO A 402 -23.28 28.13 -24.04
CA PRO A 402 -24.61 27.81 -23.53
C PRO A 402 -25.53 27.09 -24.54
N GLU A 403 -26.37 26.19 -24.02
CA GLU A 403 -27.18 25.21 -24.75
C GLU A 403 -28.14 25.83 -25.79
N ASP A 404 -28.65 27.02 -25.52
CA ASP A 404 -29.55 27.73 -26.40
C ASP A 404 -28.86 28.27 -27.67
N ILE A 405 -27.58 28.65 -27.56
CA ILE A 405 -26.74 29.07 -28.70
C ILE A 405 -26.47 27.86 -29.63
N VAL A 406 -26.24 26.68 -29.05
CA VAL A 406 -26.01 25.44 -29.80
C VAL A 406 -27.25 25.02 -30.57
N ARG A 407 -28.43 25.10 -29.95
CA ARG A 407 -29.71 24.75 -30.57
C ARG A 407 -29.99 25.60 -31.82
N ASP A 408 -29.75 26.90 -31.74
CA ASP A 408 -30.03 27.83 -32.84
C ASP A 408 -29.15 27.53 -34.08
N PHE A 409 -27.90 27.08 -33.88
CA PHE A 409 -27.01 26.63 -34.94
C PHE A 409 -27.54 25.38 -35.68
N TYR A 410 -27.99 24.34 -34.96
CA TYR A 410 -28.39 23.06 -35.57
C TYR A 410 -29.75 23.10 -36.30
N VAL A 411 -30.71 23.86 -35.77
CA VAL A 411 -32.03 24.03 -36.43
C VAL A 411 -31.87 24.66 -37.81
N GLN A 412 -30.93 25.60 -37.95
CA GLN A 412 -30.59 26.21 -39.23
C GLN A 412 -30.06 25.16 -40.23
N SER A 413 -29.17 24.26 -39.79
CA SER A 413 -28.57 23.23 -40.67
C SER A 413 -29.53 22.13 -41.13
N VAL A 414 -30.49 21.69 -40.31
CA VAL A 414 -31.49 20.66 -40.68
C VAL A 414 -32.50 21.20 -41.70
N THR A 415 -32.86 22.47 -41.57
CA THR A 415 -33.79 23.15 -42.48
C THR A 415 -33.22 23.24 -43.89
N GLU A 416 -31.91 23.49 -44.02
CA GLU A 416 -31.20 23.52 -45.31
C GLU A 416 -31.13 22.13 -45.98
N MET A 417 -31.06 21.03 -45.22
CA MET A 417 -30.97 19.66 -45.78
C MET A 417 -32.28 19.13 -46.39
N ARG A 418 -33.44 19.44 -45.78
CA ARG A 418 -34.74 18.98 -46.29
C ARG A 418 -35.04 19.50 -47.70
N ALA A 419 -34.37 20.58 -48.10
CA ALA A 419 -34.51 21.13 -49.43
C ALA A 419 -33.81 20.29 -50.54
N SER A 420 -32.89 19.36 -50.22
CA SER A 420 -32.19 18.52 -51.23
C SER A 420 -31.53 17.24 -50.67
N PRO A 421 -32.21 16.07 -50.66
CA PRO A 421 -31.67 14.82 -50.11
C PRO A 421 -30.82 14.02 -51.12
N THR A 422 -29.50 14.14 -51.03
CA THR A 422 -28.50 13.24 -51.66
C THR A 422 -27.88 12.28 -50.61
N ALA A 423 -27.22 11.21 -51.08
CA ALA A 423 -26.48 10.30 -50.20
C ALA A 423 -25.35 11.03 -49.41
N GLY A 424 -24.77 12.09 -49.99
CA GLY A 424 -23.80 12.95 -49.30
C GLY A 424 -24.40 13.82 -48.20
N THR A 425 -25.62 14.34 -48.39
CA THR A 425 -26.38 15.00 -47.30
C THR A 425 -26.84 14.01 -46.22
N PHE A 426 -27.19 12.77 -46.58
CA PHE A 426 -27.53 11.75 -45.60
C PHE A 426 -26.32 11.34 -44.76
N ALA A 427 -25.14 11.25 -45.36
CA ALA A 427 -23.91 10.97 -44.62
C ALA A 427 -23.51 12.15 -43.70
N ARG A 428 -23.69 13.40 -44.14
CA ARG A 428 -23.53 14.60 -43.28
C ARG A 428 -24.49 14.61 -42.10
N LEU A 429 -25.74 14.20 -42.32
CA LEU A 429 -26.73 14.06 -41.27
C LEU A 429 -26.33 12.99 -40.24
N VAL A 430 -25.90 11.80 -40.68
CA VAL A 430 -25.39 10.75 -39.77
C VAL A 430 -24.20 11.28 -38.96
N PHE A 431 -23.29 12.03 -39.61
CA PHE A 431 -22.15 12.67 -38.95
C PHE A 431 -22.58 13.72 -37.90
N TRP A 432 -23.50 14.62 -38.24
CA TRP A 432 -24.00 15.63 -37.29
C TRP A 432 -24.79 15.01 -36.14
N THR A 433 -25.48 13.89 -36.38
CA THR A 433 -26.21 13.15 -35.34
C THR A 433 -25.25 12.41 -34.40
N LEU A 434 -24.11 11.94 -34.89
CA LEU A 434 -23.03 11.36 -34.06
C LEU A 434 -22.36 12.39 -33.16
N ASP A 435 -22.35 13.68 -33.54
CA ASP A 435 -21.68 14.76 -32.82
C ASP A 435 -22.66 15.62 -31.98
N ALA A 436 -23.97 15.40 -32.11
CA ALA A 436 -24.98 16.19 -31.41
C ALA A 436 -25.12 15.80 -29.92
N PRO A 437 -25.37 16.75 -28.99
CA PRO A 437 -25.72 16.45 -27.61
C PRO A 437 -26.99 15.60 -27.52
N VAL A 438 -27.06 14.66 -26.56
CA VAL A 438 -28.18 13.69 -26.40
C VAL A 438 -29.56 14.37 -26.40
N LYS A 439 -29.69 15.54 -25.76
CA LYS A 439 -30.94 16.29 -25.67
C LYS A 439 -31.39 16.95 -26.99
N ALA A 440 -30.51 17.02 -27.99
CA ALA A 440 -30.84 17.48 -29.34
C ALA A 440 -31.32 16.34 -30.26
N LEU A 441 -31.03 15.07 -29.90
CA LEU A 441 -31.31 13.90 -30.75
C LEU A 441 -32.81 13.70 -31.00
N ASP A 442 -33.68 13.97 -30.03
CA ASP A 442 -35.13 13.80 -30.20
C ASP A 442 -35.69 14.71 -31.32
N VAL A 443 -35.14 15.92 -31.43
CA VAL A 443 -35.48 16.89 -32.49
C VAL A 443 -34.94 16.42 -33.84
N PHE A 444 -33.78 15.75 -33.87
CA PHE A 444 -33.21 15.12 -35.07
C PHE A 444 -34.05 13.92 -35.55
N PHE A 445 -34.36 12.96 -34.67
CA PHE A 445 -35.07 11.73 -35.02
C PHE A 445 -36.48 11.99 -35.57
N ALA A 446 -37.19 12.97 -34.99
CA ALA A 446 -38.49 13.42 -35.47
C ALA A 446 -38.45 13.99 -36.91
N ALA A 447 -37.26 14.35 -37.41
CA ALA A 447 -37.10 14.93 -38.73
C ALA A 447 -36.85 13.91 -39.87
N LEU A 448 -36.65 12.62 -39.57
CA LEU A 448 -36.19 11.56 -40.50
C LEU A 448 -37.30 10.61 -41.00
N SER A 449 -37.07 9.89 -42.11
CA SER A 449 -37.98 8.82 -42.60
C SER A 449 -37.75 7.47 -41.89
N PRO A 450 -38.71 6.53 -41.87
CA PRO A 450 -38.57 5.25 -41.16
C PRO A 450 -37.38 4.39 -41.59
N ALA A 451 -37.05 4.36 -42.89
CA ALA A 451 -35.87 3.65 -43.39
C ALA A 451 -34.55 4.30 -42.93
N GLN A 452 -34.53 5.63 -42.81
CA GLN A 452 -33.39 6.39 -42.30
C GLN A 452 -33.24 6.25 -40.79
N GLN A 453 -34.36 6.27 -40.06
CA GLN A 453 -34.41 5.99 -38.62
C GLN A 453 -33.89 4.59 -38.32
N ALA A 454 -34.32 3.57 -39.08
CA ALA A 454 -33.81 2.21 -38.98
C ALA A 454 -32.30 2.16 -39.20
N ALA A 455 -31.82 2.69 -40.34
CA ALA A 455 -30.40 2.69 -40.69
C ALA A 455 -29.54 3.41 -39.63
N MET A 456 -30.01 4.55 -39.10
CA MET A 456 -29.31 5.33 -38.09
C MET A 456 -29.28 4.58 -36.73
N TRP A 457 -30.38 3.95 -36.36
CA TRP A 457 -30.47 3.10 -35.16
C TRP A 457 -29.54 1.87 -35.22
N PHE A 458 -29.44 1.21 -36.38
CA PHE A 458 -28.55 0.06 -36.56
C PHE A 458 -27.06 0.40 -36.44
N CYS A 459 -26.71 1.69 -36.58
CA CYS A 459 -25.33 2.13 -36.69
C CYS A 459 -24.81 2.86 -35.43
N LEU A 460 -25.70 3.34 -34.57
CA LEU A 460 -25.37 3.98 -33.30
C LEU A 460 -25.15 2.92 -32.20
N PRO A 461 -24.02 2.92 -31.48
CA PRO A 461 -23.76 1.94 -30.43
C PRO A 461 -24.71 2.14 -29.24
N ARG A 462 -25.41 1.07 -28.82
CA ARG A 462 -26.37 1.08 -27.71
C ARG A 462 -25.73 1.40 -26.35
N ASP A 463 -24.46 1.07 -26.15
CA ASP A 463 -23.86 1.04 -24.81
C ASP A 463 -22.97 2.26 -24.46
N ASP A 464 -22.39 2.96 -25.45
CA ASP A 464 -21.36 3.98 -25.18
C ASP A 464 -21.85 5.43 -25.24
N PHE A 465 -22.95 5.71 -25.95
CA PHE A 465 -23.37 7.09 -26.21
C PHE A 465 -24.29 7.68 -25.13
N PHE A 466 -25.16 6.87 -24.52
CA PHE A 466 -26.22 7.34 -23.63
C PHE A 466 -25.84 7.35 -22.14
N SER A 467 -24.63 6.91 -21.78
CA SER A 467 -24.16 6.85 -20.39
C SER A 467 -23.53 8.15 -19.88
N ARG A 468 -23.27 9.14 -20.73
CA ARG A 468 -22.47 10.33 -20.39
C ARG A 468 -23.25 11.56 -19.93
N GLY A 469 -24.51 11.42 -19.54
CA GLY A 469 -25.36 12.56 -19.21
C GLY A 469 -26.36 12.34 -18.08
N GLY A 470 -25.97 11.74 -16.95
CA GLY A 470 -26.71 11.82 -15.67
C GLY A 470 -28.14 11.27 -15.62
N GLY A 471 -28.66 10.71 -16.70
CA GLY A 471 -29.92 10.00 -16.77
C GLY A 471 -29.80 8.95 -17.86
N ARG A 472 -29.94 7.68 -17.49
CA ARG A 472 -30.11 6.59 -18.45
C ARG A 472 -31.45 6.82 -19.14
N LEU A 473 -31.43 7.22 -20.42
CA LEU A 473 -32.56 6.98 -21.31
C LEU A 473 -32.46 5.50 -21.71
N GLU A 474 -33.13 4.64 -20.96
CA GLU A 474 -33.33 3.24 -21.36
C GLU A 474 -34.38 3.24 -22.46
N TYR A 475 -33.94 3.28 -23.72
CA TYR A 475 -34.77 2.89 -24.84
C TYR A 475 -34.75 1.36 -24.91
N GLU A 476 -35.88 0.71 -24.67
CA GLU A 476 -36.01 -0.74 -24.78
C GLU A 476 -36.14 -1.17 -26.25
N ASP A 477 -35.96 -2.47 -26.54
CA ASP A 477 -36.17 -3.06 -27.87
C ASP A 477 -37.59 -2.79 -28.43
N GLU A 478 -38.54 -2.43 -27.57
CA GLU A 478 -39.93 -2.12 -27.89
C GLU A 478 -40.15 -0.66 -28.35
N ASP A 479 -39.19 0.24 -28.11
CA ASP A 479 -39.26 1.66 -28.50
C ASP A 479 -38.79 1.92 -29.95
N LEU A 480 -38.52 0.84 -30.69
CA LEU A 480 -38.17 0.88 -32.09
C LEU A 480 -39.36 1.44 -32.91
N PRO A 481 -39.17 2.48 -33.75
CA PRO A 481 -40.22 2.92 -34.68
C PRO A 481 -40.52 1.89 -35.80
N VAL A 482 -39.83 0.73 -35.83
CA VAL A 482 -39.93 -0.33 -36.85
C VAL A 482 -39.66 -1.72 -36.24
N SER A 483 -40.50 -2.72 -36.52
CA SER A 483 -40.44 -4.05 -35.89
C SER A 483 -39.30 -4.96 -36.41
N LYS A 484 -38.84 -5.92 -35.58
CA LYS A 484 -37.82 -6.94 -35.99
C LYS A 484 -38.23 -7.74 -37.23
N ALA A 485 -39.53 -7.96 -37.45
CA ALA A 485 -40.06 -8.64 -38.63
C ALA A 485 -39.93 -7.79 -39.90
N GLU A 486 -40.16 -6.48 -39.82
CA GLU A 486 -40.00 -5.55 -40.95
C GLU A 486 -38.54 -5.42 -41.38
N VAL A 487 -37.62 -5.42 -40.43
CA VAL A 487 -36.17 -5.44 -40.69
C VAL A 487 -35.77 -6.70 -41.45
N THR A 488 -36.23 -7.88 -41.01
CA THR A 488 -35.98 -9.15 -41.70
C THR A 488 -36.58 -9.16 -43.11
N GLY A 489 -37.77 -8.57 -43.28
CA GLY A 489 -38.41 -8.39 -44.59
C GLY A 489 -37.63 -7.46 -45.53
N LEU A 490 -37.04 -6.39 -45.00
CA LEU A 490 -36.23 -5.42 -45.76
C LEU A 490 -34.88 -6.03 -46.22
N ILE A 491 -34.27 -6.88 -45.40
CA ILE A 491 -33.03 -7.59 -45.72
C ILE A 491 -33.28 -8.73 -46.73
N THR A 492 -34.40 -9.44 -46.61
CA THR A 492 -34.75 -10.54 -47.53
C THR A 492 -35.38 -10.06 -48.85
N GLY A 493 -35.96 -8.85 -48.89
CA GLY A 493 -36.67 -8.25 -50.04
C GLY A 493 -35.83 -7.56 -51.13
N GLY A 494 -34.50 -7.60 -51.05
CA GLY A 494 -33.59 -7.36 -52.20
C GLY A 494 -33.25 -5.90 -52.58
N GLN A 495 -34.19 -4.94 -52.59
CA GLN A 495 -33.89 -3.56 -53.08
C GLN A 495 -33.16 -2.67 -52.05
N LEU A 496 -33.40 -2.86 -50.75
CA LEU A 496 -32.77 -2.08 -49.68
C LEU A 496 -31.56 -2.78 -49.04
N ALA A 497 -31.37 -4.07 -49.27
CA ALA A 497 -30.24 -4.84 -48.73
C ALA A 497 -28.88 -4.28 -49.17
N ASN A 498 -28.76 -3.80 -50.41
CA ASN A 498 -27.51 -3.27 -50.95
C ASN A 498 -27.19 -1.88 -50.36
N THR A 499 -28.20 -1.02 -50.22
CA THR A 499 -28.07 0.30 -49.57
C THR A 499 -27.75 0.16 -48.07
N PHE A 500 -28.40 -0.80 -47.41
CA PHE A 500 -28.17 -1.14 -46.02
C PHE A 500 -26.74 -1.69 -45.78
N LEU A 501 -26.30 -2.66 -46.60
CA LEU A 501 -24.94 -3.21 -46.51
C LEU A 501 -23.86 -2.16 -46.79
N LYS A 502 -24.09 -1.23 -47.74
CA LYS A 502 -23.16 -0.11 -48.00
C LYS A 502 -23.08 0.87 -46.83
N ALA A 503 -24.22 1.18 -46.20
CA ALA A 503 -24.26 2.08 -45.05
C ALA A 503 -23.55 1.45 -43.82
N VAL A 504 -23.83 0.19 -43.52
CA VAL A 504 -23.19 -0.56 -42.43
C VAL A 504 -21.69 -0.73 -42.68
N GLY A 505 -21.29 -1.10 -43.91
CA GLY A 505 -19.90 -1.26 -44.29
C GLY A 505 -19.08 0.03 -44.16
N TYR A 506 -19.64 1.18 -44.56
CA TYR A 506 -18.97 2.47 -44.39
C TYR A 506 -18.78 2.85 -42.91
N ILE A 507 -19.80 2.66 -42.08
CA ILE A 507 -19.75 3.03 -40.66
C ILE A 507 -18.75 2.15 -39.89
N GLN A 508 -18.62 0.88 -40.28
CA GLN A 508 -17.56 0.02 -39.77
C GLN A 508 -16.18 0.42 -40.29
N TRP A 509 -16.05 0.82 -41.56
CA TRP A 509 -14.80 1.36 -42.10
C TRP A 509 -14.35 2.62 -41.33
N VAL A 510 -15.28 3.53 -41.01
CA VAL A 510 -15.00 4.71 -40.17
C VAL A 510 -14.53 4.27 -38.78
N LYS A 511 -15.23 3.33 -38.12
CA LYS A 511 -14.81 2.79 -36.81
C LYS A 511 -13.43 2.14 -36.83
N ALA A 512 -13.09 1.44 -37.91
CA ALA A 512 -11.83 0.71 -38.05
C ALA A 512 -10.65 1.63 -38.37
N ASN A 513 -10.86 2.67 -39.19
CA ASN A 513 -9.81 3.56 -39.67
C ASN A 513 -9.65 4.85 -38.85
N TYR A 514 -10.68 5.22 -38.08
CA TYR A 514 -10.61 6.27 -37.07
C TYR A 514 -10.68 5.63 -35.69
N THR A 515 -9.60 4.92 -35.34
CA THR A 515 -9.37 4.49 -33.97
C THR A 515 -9.15 5.74 -33.11
N TYR A 516 -9.79 5.79 -31.93
CA TYR A 516 -9.57 6.75 -30.84
C TYR A 516 -10.43 8.05 -30.86
N ILE A 517 -11.71 7.92 -30.49
CA ILE A 517 -12.50 9.04 -29.88
C ILE A 517 -12.47 8.91 -28.34
N GLY A 518 -11.32 8.50 -27.82
CA GLY A 518 -11.04 8.39 -26.39
C GLY A 518 -10.02 9.46 -25.97
N GLU A 519 -10.42 10.34 -25.07
CA GLU A 519 -9.53 11.05 -24.13
C GLU A 519 -8.63 12.22 -24.57
N SER A 520 -8.62 12.71 -25.82
CA SER A 520 -8.09 14.08 -26.06
C SER A 520 -8.81 14.85 -27.17
N ARG A 521 -9.58 15.86 -26.75
CA ARG A 521 -10.15 16.88 -27.64
C ARG A 521 -9.04 17.85 -28.07
N THR A 522 -8.23 17.55 -29.08
CA THR A 522 -7.45 18.58 -29.81
C THR A 522 -7.09 18.29 -31.27
N HIS A 523 -7.42 17.13 -31.87
CA HIS A 523 -7.20 16.99 -33.31
C HIS A 523 -8.35 17.61 -34.11
N THR A 524 -8.07 18.80 -34.65
CA THR A 524 -8.88 19.53 -35.62
C THR A 524 -9.10 18.71 -36.89
N PHE A 525 -10.28 18.12 -37.01
CA PHE A 525 -10.83 17.52 -38.23
C PHE A 525 -11.21 18.61 -39.26
N GLN A 526 -10.27 19.45 -39.70
CA GLN A 526 -10.58 20.61 -40.57
C GLN A 526 -10.39 20.38 -42.08
N GLU A 527 -9.62 19.37 -42.52
CA GLU A 527 -9.33 19.15 -43.95
C GLU A 527 -10.11 17.99 -44.60
N HIS A 528 -10.73 17.11 -43.81
CA HIS A 528 -11.34 15.89 -44.33
C HIS A 528 -12.77 16.07 -44.88
N ASP A 529 -13.47 17.16 -44.55
CA ASP A 529 -14.89 17.37 -44.91
C ASP A 529 -15.12 17.59 -46.43
N ILE A 530 -14.17 18.24 -47.11
CA ILE A 530 -14.26 18.50 -48.57
C ILE A 530 -13.78 17.29 -49.38
N ALA A 531 -12.78 16.56 -48.88
CA ALA A 531 -12.31 15.32 -49.49
C ALA A 531 -13.35 14.19 -49.36
N PHE A 532 -14.07 14.14 -48.24
CA PHE A 532 -15.14 13.19 -47.94
C PHE A 532 -16.31 13.27 -48.93
N LEU A 533 -16.81 14.47 -49.22
CA LEU A 533 -17.94 14.64 -50.14
C LEU A 533 -17.58 14.27 -51.58
N LYS A 534 -16.36 14.62 -52.02
CA LYS A 534 -15.83 14.21 -53.33
C LYS A 534 -15.59 12.70 -53.42
N TRP A 535 -15.12 12.08 -52.34
CA TRP A 535 -14.85 10.64 -52.28
C TRP A 535 -16.16 9.84 -52.32
N PHE A 536 -17.16 10.21 -51.52
CA PHE A 536 -18.44 9.49 -51.45
C PHE A 536 -19.22 9.53 -52.78
N GLU A 537 -19.14 10.64 -53.52
CA GLU A 537 -19.76 10.78 -54.84
C GLU A 537 -19.04 10.00 -55.95
N THR A 538 -17.78 9.59 -55.74
CA THR A 538 -16.94 8.91 -56.75
C THR A 538 -16.57 7.46 -56.40
N TYR A 539 -16.92 6.95 -55.21
CA TYR A 539 -16.45 5.65 -54.73
C TYR A 539 -17.18 4.46 -55.38
N GLN A 540 -16.50 3.79 -56.31
CA GLN A 540 -16.80 2.41 -56.71
C GLN A 540 -15.84 1.48 -55.95
N ALA A 541 -16.38 0.63 -55.08
CA ALA A 541 -15.65 -0.07 -54.01
C ALA A 541 -14.51 -0.99 -54.48
N PRO A 542 -13.35 -0.97 -53.79
CA PRO A 542 -12.63 -2.17 -53.40
C PRO A 542 -12.93 -2.51 -51.93
N GLU A 543 -13.23 -3.80 -51.68
CA GLU A 543 -13.22 -4.50 -50.39
C GLU A 543 -13.94 -3.84 -49.20
N ILE A 544 -15.27 -3.87 -49.21
CA ILE A 544 -16.04 -3.83 -47.96
C ILE A 544 -15.69 -5.10 -47.17
N ASP A 545 -15.31 -4.96 -45.89
CA ASP A 545 -15.17 -6.11 -44.99
C ASP A 545 -16.56 -6.68 -44.66
N TYR A 546 -17.07 -7.49 -45.59
CA TYR A 546 -18.38 -8.12 -45.46
C TYR A 546 -18.46 -9.06 -44.24
N SER A 547 -17.34 -9.45 -43.63
CA SER A 547 -17.31 -10.22 -42.38
C SER A 547 -17.91 -9.44 -41.22
N ALA A 548 -17.51 -8.19 -41.06
CA ALA A 548 -17.98 -7.35 -39.95
C ALA A 548 -19.45 -6.94 -40.13
N ALA A 549 -19.89 -6.73 -41.38
CA ALA A 549 -21.29 -6.49 -41.71
C ALA A 549 -22.15 -7.74 -41.42
N LEU A 550 -21.69 -8.93 -41.84
CA LEU A 550 -22.37 -10.20 -41.58
C LEU A 550 -22.46 -10.51 -40.08
N GLN A 551 -21.39 -10.27 -39.30
CA GLN A 551 -21.42 -10.42 -37.84
C GLN A 551 -22.45 -9.52 -37.17
N THR A 552 -22.61 -8.29 -37.66
CA THR A 552 -23.56 -7.32 -37.09
C THR A 552 -25.00 -7.69 -37.41
N VAL A 553 -25.27 -8.14 -38.64
CA VAL A 553 -26.59 -8.63 -39.04
C VAL A 553 -27.00 -9.86 -38.24
N LEU A 554 -26.09 -10.83 -38.08
CA LEU A 554 -26.40 -12.09 -37.38
C LEU A 554 -26.59 -11.93 -35.86
N ARG A 555 -26.04 -10.90 -35.22
CA ARG A 555 -26.27 -10.58 -33.80
C ARG A 555 -27.72 -10.16 -33.50
N LEU A 556 -28.45 -9.71 -34.51
CA LEU A 556 -29.79 -9.12 -34.36
C LEU A 556 -30.91 -10.06 -34.85
N CYS A 557 -30.54 -11.17 -35.49
CA CYS A 557 -31.45 -12.25 -35.84
C CYS A 557 -31.78 -13.09 -34.61
N SER A 558 -33.02 -13.60 -34.54
CA SER A 558 -33.40 -14.56 -33.50
C SER A 558 -32.63 -15.88 -33.72
N GLY A 559 -32.36 -16.65 -32.66
CA GLY A 559 -31.51 -17.84 -32.74
C GLY A 559 -31.93 -18.87 -33.79
N ALA A 560 -33.22 -18.94 -34.16
CA ALA A 560 -33.73 -19.83 -35.20
C ALA A 560 -33.41 -19.35 -36.64
N ASP A 561 -33.23 -18.05 -36.84
CA ASP A 561 -33.07 -17.44 -38.16
C ASP A 561 -31.60 -17.31 -38.60
N ILE A 562 -30.65 -17.50 -37.68
CA ILE A 562 -29.21 -17.35 -37.93
C ILE A 562 -28.72 -18.23 -39.10
N PRO A 563 -29.05 -19.54 -39.18
CA PRO A 563 -28.63 -20.38 -40.32
C PRO A 563 -29.26 -19.94 -41.65
N VAL A 564 -30.51 -19.45 -41.61
CA VAL A 564 -31.26 -18.98 -42.80
C VAL A 564 -30.66 -17.70 -43.36
N VAL A 565 -30.36 -16.74 -42.47
CA VAL A 565 -29.73 -15.47 -42.83
C VAL A 565 -28.28 -15.68 -43.28
N PHE A 566 -27.54 -16.58 -42.63
CA PHE A 566 -26.20 -16.98 -43.07
C PHE A 566 -26.25 -17.59 -44.48
N LYS A 567 -27.16 -18.53 -44.74
CA LYS A 567 -27.34 -19.14 -46.07
C LYS A 567 -27.68 -18.11 -47.15
N ALA A 568 -28.46 -17.08 -46.84
CA ALA A 568 -28.88 -16.05 -47.79
C ALA A 568 -27.79 -14.99 -48.09
N LEU A 569 -26.96 -14.66 -47.09
CA LEU A 569 -25.97 -13.59 -47.18
C LEU A 569 -24.56 -14.09 -47.48
N PHE A 570 -24.15 -15.27 -46.98
CA PHE A 570 -22.78 -15.77 -47.10
C PHE A 570 -22.29 -15.88 -48.56
N PRO A 571 -23.05 -16.43 -49.53
CA PRO A 571 -22.64 -16.49 -50.93
C PRO A 571 -22.61 -15.11 -51.63
N LYS A 572 -23.25 -14.09 -51.05
CA LYS A 572 -23.26 -12.71 -51.58
C LYS A 572 -22.13 -11.86 -50.99
N CYS A 573 -21.63 -12.26 -49.82
CA CYS A 573 -20.59 -11.57 -49.07
C CYS A 573 -19.19 -12.07 -49.39
N PHE A 574 -19.05 -13.32 -49.86
CA PHE A 574 -17.76 -13.98 -50.07
C PHE A 574 -17.68 -14.66 -51.44
N ASP A 575 -16.58 -14.43 -52.15
CA ASP A 575 -16.20 -15.26 -53.29
C ASP A 575 -15.61 -16.59 -52.77
N LEU A 576 -16.40 -17.65 -52.85
CA LEU A 576 -16.04 -18.98 -52.32
C LEU A 576 -14.84 -19.63 -53.03
N THR A 577 -14.38 -19.06 -54.15
CA THR A 577 -13.15 -19.51 -54.83
C THR A 577 -11.88 -18.84 -54.29
N GLN A 578 -12.00 -17.79 -53.48
CA GLN A 578 -10.87 -16.99 -52.98
C GLN A 578 -10.70 -16.99 -51.45
N VAL A 579 -11.70 -17.45 -50.69
CA VAL A 579 -11.62 -17.45 -49.22
C VAL A 579 -11.13 -18.79 -48.70
N SER A 580 -10.03 -18.76 -47.94
CA SER A 580 -9.44 -19.97 -47.33
C SER A 580 -10.21 -20.43 -46.08
N LEU A 581 -10.22 -21.74 -45.80
CA LEU A 581 -10.90 -22.30 -44.63
C LEU A 581 -10.47 -21.65 -43.29
N PRO A 582 -9.19 -21.33 -43.03
CA PRO A 582 -8.79 -20.62 -41.81
C PRO A 582 -9.48 -19.27 -41.64
N GLN A 583 -9.71 -18.53 -42.73
CA GLN A 583 -10.44 -17.25 -42.69
C GLN A 583 -11.91 -17.48 -42.32
N ILE A 584 -12.55 -18.50 -42.90
CA ILE A 584 -13.94 -18.85 -42.59
C ILE A 584 -14.08 -19.25 -41.11
N LEU A 585 -13.19 -20.08 -40.58
CA LEU A 585 -13.21 -20.52 -39.19
C LEU A 585 -13.00 -19.35 -38.21
N GLU A 586 -12.11 -18.43 -38.54
CA GLU A 586 -11.87 -17.23 -37.74
C GLU A 586 -13.12 -16.33 -37.69
N ILE A 587 -13.82 -16.19 -38.82
CA ILE A 587 -15.10 -15.46 -38.90
C ILE A 587 -16.16 -16.14 -38.02
N MET A 588 -16.29 -17.47 -38.09
CA MET A 588 -17.27 -18.23 -37.32
C MET A 588 -16.97 -18.28 -35.82
N LYS A 589 -15.69 -18.25 -35.40
CA LYS A 589 -15.28 -18.17 -33.99
C LYS A 589 -15.77 -16.89 -33.32
N ARG A 590 -15.86 -15.80 -34.08
CA ARG A 590 -16.28 -14.47 -33.58
C ARG A 590 -17.80 -14.29 -33.54
N MET A 591 -18.57 -15.28 -34.01
CA MET A 591 -20.03 -15.22 -34.04
C MET A 591 -20.65 -15.85 -32.77
N PRO A 592 -21.73 -15.26 -32.23
CA PRO A 592 -22.44 -15.77 -31.05
C PRO A 592 -23.37 -16.95 -31.42
N VAL A 593 -22.78 -18.02 -31.95
CA VAL A 593 -23.50 -19.23 -32.39
C VAL A 593 -23.23 -20.39 -31.46
N SER A 594 -24.26 -21.16 -31.13
CA SER A 594 -24.15 -22.41 -30.38
C SER A 594 -23.30 -23.44 -31.13
N LYS A 595 -22.80 -24.45 -30.41
CA LYS A 595 -22.02 -25.55 -31.01
C LYS A 595 -22.80 -26.26 -32.13
N THR A 596 -24.10 -26.47 -31.94
CA THR A 596 -25.00 -27.10 -32.93
C THR A 596 -25.15 -26.23 -34.19
N GLN A 597 -25.42 -24.93 -34.03
CA GLN A 597 -25.53 -24.01 -35.17
C GLN A 597 -24.20 -23.88 -35.93
N ARG A 598 -23.07 -23.90 -35.21
CA ARG A 598 -21.74 -23.90 -35.83
C ARG A 598 -21.53 -25.14 -36.69
N VAL A 599 -21.97 -26.31 -36.23
CA VAL A 599 -21.94 -27.56 -37.01
C VAL A 599 -22.83 -27.45 -38.25
N GLU A 600 -24.08 -26.99 -38.12
CA GLU A 600 -24.99 -26.78 -39.27
C GLU A 600 -24.41 -25.81 -40.31
N MET A 601 -23.78 -24.72 -39.86
CA MET A 601 -23.09 -23.77 -40.73
C MET A 601 -21.86 -24.41 -41.41
N LEU A 602 -21.07 -25.23 -40.70
CA LEU A 602 -19.90 -25.91 -41.24
C LEU A 602 -20.27 -27.01 -42.24
N GLU A 603 -21.39 -27.71 -42.05
CA GLU A 603 -21.93 -28.69 -43.00
C GLU A 603 -22.28 -28.04 -44.35
N HIS A 604 -22.72 -26.78 -44.35
CA HIS A 604 -22.94 -26.02 -45.59
C HIS A 604 -21.66 -25.56 -46.30
N ILE A 605 -20.52 -25.56 -45.60
CA ILE A 605 -19.21 -25.14 -46.12
C ILE A 605 -18.35 -26.35 -46.53
N GLN A 606 -18.58 -27.53 -45.94
CA GLN A 606 -17.85 -28.77 -46.17
C GLN A 606 -17.68 -29.16 -47.67
N PRO A 607 -18.67 -28.98 -48.57
CA PRO A 607 -18.50 -29.30 -49.99
C PRO A 607 -17.42 -28.48 -50.71
N PHE A 608 -16.98 -27.38 -50.11
CA PHE A 608 -16.01 -26.45 -50.67
C PHE A 608 -14.58 -26.62 -50.10
N CYS A 609 -14.35 -27.60 -49.21
CA CYS A 609 -13.06 -27.83 -48.54
C CYS A 609 -12.23 -28.96 -49.18
N THR A 610 -10.90 -28.82 -49.23
CA THR A 610 -9.96 -29.88 -49.63
C THR A 610 -9.94 -31.04 -48.62
N ASP A 611 -9.38 -32.18 -49.02
CA ASP A 611 -9.24 -33.37 -48.17
C ASP A 611 -8.35 -33.14 -46.94
N ALA A 612 -7.24 -32.41 -47.10
CA ALA A 612 -6.36 -32.01 -46.01
C ALA A 612 -7.04 -31.05 -45.01
N GLU A 613 -7.85 -30.12 -45.52
CA GLU A 613 -8.64 -29.19 -44.70
C GLU A 613 -9.71 -29.92 -43.88
N ARG A 614 -10.38 -30.92 -44.49
CA ARG A 614 -11.33 -31.78 -43.77
C ARG A 614 -10.66 -32.59 -42.66
N ALA A 615 -9.44 -33.09 -42.88
CA ALA A 615 -8.68 -33.76 -41.83
C ALA A 615 -8.33 -32.82 -40.67
N LYS A 616 -7.96 -31.56 -40.96
CA LYS A 616 -7.65 -30.55 -39.93
C LYS A 616 -8.88 -30.14 -39.10
N LEU A 617 -10.04 -29.92 -39.73
CA LEU A 617 -11.31 -29.67 -39.04
C LEU A 617 -11.68 -30.81 -38.11
N TRP A 618 -11.48 -32.04 -38.60
CA TRP A 618 -11.73 -33.22 -37.79
C TRP A 618 -10.75 -33.29 -36.61
N ILE A 619 -9.44 -33.11 -36.79
CA ILE A 619 -8.48 -33.12 -35.67
C ILE A 619 -8.85 -32.05 -34.61
N ALA A 620 -9.28 -30.86 -35.06
CA ALA A 620 -9.54 -29.72 -34.20
C ALA A 620 -10.80 -29.84 -33.32
N GLY A 621 -11.83 -30.60 -33.72
CA GLY A 621 -13.10 -30.61 -32.95
C GLY A 621 -14.32 -30.24 -33.75
N ASP A 622 -14.14 -29.70 -34.94
CA ASP A 622 -15.14 -28.86 -35.58
C ASP A 622 -16.13 -29.67 -36.43
N ILE A 623 -15.75 -30.89 -36.84
CA ILE A 623 -16.64 -31.86 -37.50
C ILE A 623 -16.56 -33.22 -36.82
N ASP A 624 -17.68 -33.94 -36.83
CA ASP A 624 -17.81 -35.23 -36.13
C ASP A 624 -17.41 -36.44 -36.97
N SER A 625 -17.34 -36.31 -38.30
CA SER A 625 -16.99 -37.42 -39.20
C SER A 625 -15.96 -37.02 -40.27
N VAL A 626 -15.05 -37.95 -40.57
CA VAL A 626 -14.13 -37.89 -41.70
C VAL A 626 -13.99 -39.31 -42.27
N THR A 627 -13.73 -39.47 -43.57
CA THR A 627 -13.65 -40.81 -44.18
C THR A 627 -12.37 -41.55 -43.79
N GLU A 628 -12.42 -42.88 -43.75
CA GLU A 628 -11.35 -43.74 -43.21
C GLU A 628 -10.03 -43.69 -44.00
N HIS A 629 -10.00 -43.14 -45.22
CA HIS A 629 -8.73 -42.97 -45.94
C HIS A 629 -8.05 -41.63 -45.60
N LEU A 630 -8.85 -40.60 -45.24
CA LEU A 630 -8.39 -39.22 -45.03
C LEU A 630 -7.54 -39.06 -43.75
N TRP A 631 -7.91 -39.77 -42.69
CA TRP A 631 -7.23 -39.71 -41.40
C TRP A 631 -5.91 -40.50 -41.30
N THR A 632 -5.48 -41.28 -42.31
CA THR A 632 -4.24 -42.09 -42.24
C THR A 632 -3.17 -41.68 -43.24
N GLU A 633 -3.54 -41.36 -44.49
CA GLU A 633 -2.55 -41.03 -45.54
C GLU A 633 -2.02 -39.60 -45.46
N GLN A 634 -2.80 -38.70 -44.85
CA GLN A 634 -2.46 -37.27 -44.78
C GLN A 634 -1.69 -36.87 -43.51
N ILE A 635 -1.52 -37.78 -42.53
CA ILE A 635 -0.90 -37.45 -41.22
C ILE A 635 0.55 -36.98 -41.37
N GLY A 636 1.33 -37.60 -42.26
CA GLY A 636 2.72 -37.21 -42.50
C GLY A 636 2.88 -35.80 -43.06
N LEU A 637 1.81 -35.22 -43.62
CA LEU A 637 1.78 -33.86 -44.14
C LEU A 637 1.32 -32.83 -43.09
N LEU A 638 0.96 -33.28 -41.89
CA LEU A 638 0.55 -32.42 -40.78
C LEU A 638 1.76 -31.96 -39.95
N SER A 639 1.63 -30.81 -39.30
CA SER A 639 2.61 -30.35 -38.30
C SER A 639 2.69 -31.30 -37.10
N GLU A 640 3.80 -31.29 -36.37
CA GLU A 640 4.00 -32.17 -35.21
C GLU A 640 2.90 -32.02 -34.14
N ASP A 641 2.41 -30.79 -33.90
CA ASP A 641 1.28 -30.54 -32.99
C ASP A 641 -0.04 -31.11 -33.50
N GLU A 642 -0.31 -31.03 -34.82
CA GLU A 642 -1.48 -31.63 -35.46
C GLU A 642 -1.41 -33.16 -35.42
N GLN A 643 -0.23 -33.76 -35.61
CA GLN A 643 0.01 -35.20 -35.46
C GLN A 643 -0.27 -35.68 -34.02
N ILE A 644 0.15 -34.90 -33.01
CA ILE A 644 -0.12 -35.17 -31.59
C ILE A 644 -1.62 -35.06 -31.28
N ASN A 645 -2.31 -34.05 -31.80
CA ASN A 645 -3.75 -33.88 -31.60
C ASN A 645 -4.58 -34.94 -32.30
N TRP A 646 -4.13 -35.42 -33.47
CA TRP A 646 -4.69 -36.61 -34.09
C TRP A 646 -4.65 -37.79 -33.12
N LEU A 647 -3.47 -38.12 -32.56
CA LEU A 647 -3.31 -39.24 -31.64
C LEU A 647 -4.23 -39.14 -30.42
N ARG A 648 -4.39 -37.93 -29.87
CA ARG A 648 -5.31 -37.65 -28.75
C ARG A 648 -6.75 -37.98 -29.11
N ARG A 649 -7.21 -37.55 -30.27
CA ARG A 649 -8.60 -37.74 -30.72
C ARG A 649 -8.89 -39.22 -31.05
N THR A 650 -7.94 -39.93 -31.65
CA THR A 650 -8.08 -41.38 -31.90
C THR A 650 -8.13 -42.16 -30.59
N CYS A 651 -7.32 -41.79 -29.59
CA CYS A 651 -7.41 -42.37 -28.23
C CYS A 651 -8.79 -42.11 -27.58
N ALA A 652 -9.35 -40.91 -27.75
CA ALA A 652 -10.69 -40.55 -27.25
C ALA A 652 -11.82 -41.36 -27.92
N TRP A 653 -11.67 -41.71 -29.20
CA TRP A 653 -12.60 -42.60 -29.88
C TRP A 653 -12.52 -44.04 -29.38
N VAL A 654 -11.33 -44.52 -29.03
CA VAL A 654 -11.19 -45.84 -28.40
C VAL A 654 -11.84 -45.89 -27.04
N SER A 655 -11.66 -44.85 -26.22
CA SER A 655 -12.24 -44.82 -24.87
C SER A 655 -13.75 -44.64 -24.84
N SER A 656 -14.31 -43.94 -25.82
CA SER A 656 -15.76 -43.83 -26.03
C SER A 656 -16.37 -45.05 -26.74
N GLY A 657 -15.57 -46.08 -27.07
CA GLY A 657 -16.03 -47.29 -27.75
C GLY A 657 -16.37 -47.11 -29.23
N ARG A 658 -16.07 -45.94 -29.82
CA ARG A 658 -16.28 -45.63 -31.24
C ARG A 658 -15.22 -46.26 -32.15
N LEU A 659 -14.08 -46.68 -31.59
CA LEU A 659 -13.00 -47.38 -32.29
C LEU A 659 -12.48 -48.52 -31.40
N SER A 660 -12.08 -49.66 -31.97
CA SER A 660 -11.48 -50.74 -31.18
C SER A 660 -9.97 -50.51 -31.01
N THR A 661 -9.41 -50.95 -29.87
CA THR A 661 -7.96 -50.87 -29.59
C THR A 661 -7.13 -51.61 -30.63
N ALA A 662 -7.64 -52.72 -31.17
CA ALA A 662 -6.97 -53.50 -32.21
C ALA A 662 -6.84 -52.71 -33.52
N ILE A 663 -7.90 -52.01 -33.93
CA ILE A 663 -7.89 -51.17 -35.14
C ILE A 663 -6.94 -49.98 -34.94
N LEU A 664 -6.96 -49.32 -33.78
CA LEU A 664 -6.04 -48.22 -33.49
C LEU A 664 -4.58 -48.65 -33.63
N LEU A 665 -4.20 -49.81 -33.09
CA LEU A 665 -2.83 -50.31 -33.15
C LEU A 665 -2.41 -50.72 -34.56
N GLU A 666 -3.31 -51.29 -35.35
CA GLU A 666 -3.07 -51.55 -36.76
C GLU A 666 -2.81 -50.25 -37.54
N LYS A 667 -3.61 -49.21 -37.29
CA LYS A 667 -3.41 -47.89 -37.90
C LYS A 667 -2.12 -47.23 -37.43
N ILE A 668 -1.77 -47.32 -36.14
CA ILE A 668 -0.48 -46.82 -35.61
C ILE A 668 0.70 -47.51 -36.32
N ARG A 669 0.62 -48.82 -36.60
CA ARG A 669 1.65 -49.55 -37.37
C ARG A 669 1.76 -49.11 -38.83
N GLN A 670 0.65 -48.66 -39.44
CA GLN A 670 0.65 -48.11 -40.79
C GLN A 670 1.25 -46.69 -40.79
N VAL A 671 0.83 -45.86 -39.85
CA VAL A 671 1.26 -44.46 -39.69
C VAL A 671 2.73 -44.37 -39.26
N SER A 672 3.24 -45.30 -38.45
CA SER A 672 4.66 -45.33 -38.04
C SER A 672 5.64 -45.57 -39.19
N LYS A 673 5.14 -45.89 -40.40
CA LYS A 673 5.95 -46.02 -41.62
C LYS A 673 6.02 -44.72 -42.43
N LEU A 674 5.28 -43.69 -42.02
CA LEU A 674 5.31 -42.35 -42.62
C LEU A 674 6.42 -41.51 -41.98
N ASP A 675 6.79 -40.41 -42.64
CA ASP A 675 7.68 -39.40 -42.08
C ASP A 675 6.93 -38.59 -41.02
N LEU A 676 7.28 -38.78 -39.75
CA LEU A 676 6.58 -38.22 -38.59
C LEU A 676 7.56 -37.41 -37.74
N GLY A 677 7.03 -36.47 -36.95
CA GLY A 677 7.82 -35.78 -35.93
C GLY A 677 8.41 -36.78 -34.91
N MET A 678 9.61 -36.48 -34.39
CA MET A 678 10.33 -37.36 -33.46
C MET A 678 9.48 -37.72 -32.23
N ASN A 679 8.66 -36.80 -31.73
CA ASN A 679 7.80 -37.05 -30.57
C ASN A 679 6.65 -38.02 -30.91
N MET A 680 6.10 -37.93 -32.12
CA MET A 680 5.03 -38.81 -32.59
C MET A 680 5.55 -40.23 -32.88
N LEU A 681 6.73 -40.34 -33.51
CA LEU A 681 7.44 -41.62 -33.69
C LEU A 681 7.69 -42.32 -32.36
N LEU A 682 8.16 -41.56 -31.36
CA LEU A 682 8.43 -42.07 -30.02
C LEU A 682 7.14 -42.52 -29.32
N ALA A 683 6.07 -41.72 -29.38
CA ALA A 683 4.77 -42.06 -28.83
C ALA A 683 4.18 -43.34 -29.45
N CYS A 684 4.23 -43.47 -30.79
CA CYS A 684 3.80 -44.66 -31.50
C CYS A 684 4.59 -45.90 -31.08
N ARG A 685 5.93 -45.81 -30.98
CA ARG A 685 6.80 -46.92 -30.56
C ARG A 685 6.51 -47.38 -29.13
N ILE A 686 6.25 -46.44 -28.21
CA ILE A 686 5.94 -46.76 -26.82
C ILE A 686 4.57 -47.43 -26.69
N LEU A 687 3.56 -46.97 -27.44
CA LEU A 687 2.25 -47.62 -27.50
C LEU A 687 2.34 -49.05 -28.05
N LEU A 688 3.17 -49.27 -29.08
CA LEU A 688 3.43 -50.60 -29.62
C LEU A 688 4.20 -51.49 -28.63
N ASP A 689 5.22 -50.98 -27.95
CA ASP A 689 6.03 -51.75 -26.98
C ASP A 689 5.22 -52.12 -25.72
N LEU A 690 4.35 -51.22 -25.23
CA LEU A 690 3.44 -51.52 -24.13
C LEU A 690 2.41 -52.59 -24.49
N HIS A 691 1.87 -52.53 -25.72
CA HIS A 691 0.95 -53.54 -26.24
C HIS A 691 1.63 -54.91 -26.39
N ASP A 692 2.78 -54.95 -27.05
CA ASP A 692 3.49 -56.20 -27.34
C ASP A 692 3.98 -56.90 -26.06
N LYS A 693 4.21 -56.14 -24.97
CA LYS A 693 4.58 -56.67 -23.65
C LYS A 693 3.42 -56.91 -22.68
N GLN A 694 2.18 -56.60 -23.07
CA GLN A 694 0.97 -56.71 -22.23
C GLN A 694 1.09 -56.00 -20.86
N LEU A 695 1.85 -54.90 -20.77
CA LEU A 695 2.10 -54.21 -19.50
C LEU A 695 1.09 -53.07 -19.27
N PRO A 696 0.51 -52.94 -18.06
CA PRO A 696 -0.31 -51.78 -17.73
C PRO A 696 0.57 -50.52 -17.65
N PRO A 697 0.12 -49.37 -18.19
CA PRO A 697 0.89 -48.13 -18.09
C PRO A 697 1.01 -47.70 -16.63
N GLY A 698 2.23 -47.42 -16.16
CA GLY A 698 2.50 -46.84 -14.84
C GLY A 698 3.54 -45.74 -14.98
N GLU A 699 3.49 -44.70 -14.14
CA GLU A 699 4.33 -43.49 -14.27
C GLU A 699 5.83 -43.81 -14.28
N GLN A 700 6.27 -44.74 -13.42
CA GLN A 700 7.66 -45.24 -13.38
C GLN A 700 8.06 -46.07 -14.61
N LEU A 701 7.11 -46.79 -15.21
CA LEU A 701 7.34 -47.59 -16.41
C LEU A 701 7.45 -46.69 -17.64
N LEU A 702 6.59 -45.67 -17.73
CA LEU A 702 6.62 -44.66 -18.78
C LEU A 702 7.91 -43.83 -18.75
N SER A 703 8.35 -43.39 -17.56
CA SER A 703 9.62 -42.68 -17.42
C SER A 703 10.81 -43.57 -17.79
N GLY A 704 10.81 -44.84 -17.36
CA GLY A 704 11.88 -45.79 -17.68
C GLY A 704 11.93 -46.21 -19.15
N ILE A 705 10.79 -46.25 -19.85
CA ILE A 705 10.75 -46.46 -21.30
C ILE A 705 11.20 -45.19 -22.03
N ALA A 706 10.68 -44.00 -21.66
CA ALA A 706 11.06 -42.72 -22.28
C ALA A 706 12.56 -42.42 -22.13
N MET A 707 13.15 -42.71 -20.97
CA MET A 707 14.60 -42.55 -20.72
C MET A 707 15.48 -43.46 -21.58
N ARG A 708 14.96 -44.59 -22.10
CA ARG A 708 15.74 -45.48 -22.99
C ARG A 708 15.80 -45.00 -24.43
N PHE A 709 14.94 -44.06 -24.81
CA PHE A 709 14.76 -43.64 -26.20
C PHE A 709 14.97 -42.14 -26.44
N ALA A 710 14.85 -41.31 -25.39
CA ALA A 710 15.26 -39.92 -25.45
C ALA A 710 16.76 -39.82 -25.12
N ASP A 711 17.54 -39.12 -25.95
CA ASP A 711 18.96 -38.78 -25.74
C ASP A 711 19.15 -37.84 -24.51
N GLU A 712 18.66 -38.26 -23.34
CA GLU A 712 18.85 -37.64 -22.02
C GLU A 712 18.39 -36.18 -21.87
N SER A 713 17.48 -35.70 -22.73
CA SER A 713 16.88 -34.36 -22.63
C SER A 713 15.63 -34.37 -21.72
N VAL A 714 15.71 -33.60 -20.61
CA VAL A 714 14.59 -33.37 -19.67
C VAL A 714 13.40 -32.70 -20.36
N ASP A 715 13.64 -31.87 -21.39
CA ASP A 715 12.60 -31.25 -22.21
C ASP A 715 11.78 -32.32 -22.96
N THR A 716 12.43 -33.35 -23.48
CA THR A 716 11.77 -34.47 -24.16
C THR A 716 10.90 -35.27 -23.19
N ILE A 717 11.36 -35.49 -21.95
CA ILE A 717 10.59 -36.20 -20.92
C ILE A 717 9.36 -35.38 -20.46
N ILE A 718 9.52 -34.06 -20.24
CA ILE A 718 8.42 -33.16 -19.84
C ILE A 718 7.38 -33.01 -20.96
N ARG A 719 7.81 -32.89 -22.22
CA ARG A 719 6.89 -32.85 -23.37
C ARG A 719 6.16 -34.17 -23.56
N PHE A 720 6.82 -35.30 -23.31
CA PHE A 720 6.24 -36.63 -23.40
C PHE A 720 5.14 -36.88 -22.35
N ASP A 721 5.39 -36.50 -21.09
CA ASP A 721 4.39 -36.61 -20.00
C ASP A 721 3.11 -35.85 -20.38
N LYS A 722 3.26 -34.62 -20.91
CA LYS A 722 2.17 -33.76 -21.39
C LYS A 722 1.40 -34.32 -22.60
N ILE A 723 2.01 -35.15 -23.45
CA ILE A 723 1.32 -35.75 -24.61
C ILE A 723 0.26 -36.74 -24.12
N PHE A 724 0.62 -37.61 -23.18
CA PHE A 724 -0.28 -38.68 -22.73
C PHE A 724 -1.17 -38.29 -21.53
N GLU A 725 -0.81 -37.29 -20.72
CA GLU A 725 -1.67 -36.74 -19.66
C GLU A 725 -3.01 -36.22 -20.18
N ARG A 726 -3.06 -35.77 -21.45
CA ARG A 726 -4.23 -35.14 -22.08
C ARG A 726 -5.00 -36.06 -23.05
N CYS A 727 -4.65 -37.34 -23.15
CA CYS A 727 -5.41 -38.31 -23.96
C CYS A 727 -6.65 -38.79 -23.18
N GLU A 728 -7.85 -38.41 -23.62
CA GLU A 728 -9.11 -38.86 -23.01
C GLU A 728 -9.27 -40.38 -23.20
N GLY A 729 -9.35 -41.13 -22.10
CA GLY A 729 -9.43 -42.59 -22.15
C GLY A 729 -8.59 -43.37 -21.14
N ARG A 730 -7.83 -42.68 -20.30
CA ARG A 730 -7.17 -43.28 -19.12
C ARG A 730 -8.18 -43.60 -18.02
N HIS A 731 -9.12 -44.52 -18.25
CA HIS A 731 -10.05 -44.99 -17.22
C HIS A 731 -9.43 -45.95 -16.19
N THR A 732 -8.17 -46.34 -16.33
CA THR A 732 -7.49 -47.23 -15.37
C THR A 732 -6.42 -46.57 -14.49
N LEU A 733 -6.08 -45.29 -14.71
CA LEU A 733 -5.09 -44.57 -13.91
C LEU A 733 -5.68 -43.25 -13.42
N ARG A 734 -6.08 -43.24 -12.15
CA ARG A 734 -6.55 -42.04 -11.43
C ARG A 734 -5.50 -40.94 -11.53
N VAL A 735 -5.77 -39.94 -12.36
CA VAL A 735 -5.01 -38.68 -12.43
C VAL A 735 -5.47 -37.78 -11.29
N THR A 736 -4.58 -37.46 -10.35
CA THR A 736 -4.72 -36.30 -9.46
C THR A 736 -4.18 -35.06 -10.18
N LYS A 737 -4.94 -33.97 -10.12
CA LYS A 737 -4.83 -32.74 -10.95
C LYS A 737 -3.54 -31.91 -10.79
N ALA A 738 -3.18 -31.28 -11.92
CA ALA A 738 -2.53 -29.97 -12.16
C ALA A 738 -1.01 -29.77 -12.00
N ASP A 739 -0.44 -29.07 -13.01
CA ASP A 739 0.96 -28.61 -13.20
C ASP A 739 1.70 -28.23 -11.89
N GLN A 740 2.62 -29.09 -11.43
CA GLN A 740 3.50 -28.78 -10.31
C GLN A 740 4.92 -28.48 -10.83
N PRO A 741 5.52 -27.32 -10.49
CA PRO A 741 6.92 -27.05 -10.84
C PRO A 741 7.85 -27.99 -10.07
N TRP A 742 8.83 -28.54 -10.78
CA TRP A 742 9.89 -29.34 -10.17
C TRP A 742 10.77 -28.45 -9.29
N LYS A 743 11.06 -28.93 -8.07
CA LYS A 743 12.03 -28.30 -7.15
C LYS A 743 13.17 -29.28 -6.89
N ILE A 744 14.33 -28.76 -6.49
CA ILE A 744 15.36 -29.61 -5.89
C ILE A 744 15.30 -29.53 -4.37
N LYS A 745 15.40 -30.69 -3.74
CA LYS A 745 15.59 -30.85 -2.32
C LYS A 745 17.09 -30.88 -2.01
N ILE A 746 17.56 -29.90 -1.25
CA ILE A 746 18.91 -29.89 -0.68
C ILE A 746 18.74 -29.99 0.83
N ARG A 747 19.28 -31.05 1.44
CA ARG A 747 18.96 -31.45 2.83
C ARG A 747 17.43 -31.60 3.02
N ASP A 748 16.80 -30.77 3.85
CA ASP A 748 15.35 -30.82 4.12
C ASP A 748 14.56 -29.65 3.51
N ARG A 749 15.18 -28.88 2.60
CA ARG A 749 14.55 -27.72 1.96
C ARG A 749 14.40 -27.88 0.45
N LEU A 750 13.27 -27.38 -0.06
CA LEU A 750 12.92 -27.37 -1.48
C LEU A 750 13.20 -26.00 -2.08
N PHE A 751 14.02 -25.98 -3.13
CA PHE A 751 14.40 -24.77 -3.84
C PHE A 751 13.85 -24.80 -5.27
N PRO A 752 13.31 -23.66 -5.77
CA PRO A 752 12.89 -23.55 -7.16
C PRO A 752 14.09 -23.70 -8.08
N VAL A 753 13.90 -24.39 -9.19
CA VAL A 753 14.94 -24.67 -10.18
C VAL A 753 14.59 -23.93 -11.45
N GLU A 754 15.56 -23.20 -11.99
CA GLU A 754 15.48 -22.57 -13.30
C GLU A 754 16.57 -23.21 -14.18
N TYR A 755 16.15 -24.12 -15.07
CA TYR A 755 17.03 -24.87 -15.97
C TYR A 755 18.10 -25.72 -15.25
N ASP A 756 19.34 -25.26 -15.26
CA ASP A 756 20.53 -25.86 -14.65
C ASP A 756 21.00 -25.07 -13.43
N THR A 757 20.21 -24.10 -12.96
CA THR A 757 20.53 -23.29 -11.79
C THR A 757 19.47 -23.38 -10.71
N VAL A 758 19.90 -23.25 -9.47
CA VAL A 758 19.04 -23.09 -8.29
C VAL A 758 19.32 -21.73 -7.65
N ARG A 759 18.27 -21.01 -7.26
CA ARG A 759 18.40 -19.77 -6.51
C ARG A 759 18.27 -20.02 -5.00
N ILE A 760 19.28 -19.64 -4.25
CA ILE A 760 19.35 -19.76 -2.78
C ILE A 760 19.80 -18.42 -2.22
N ALA A 761 19.01 -17.83 -1.31
CA ALA A 761 19.30 -16.55 -0.66
C ALA A 761 19.67 -15.40 -1.64
N GLY A 762 19.08 -15.39 -2.85
CA GLY A 762 19.34 -14.38 -3.88
C GLY A 762 20.53 -14.67 -4.79
N HIS A 763 21.27 -15.76 -4.55
CA HIS A 763 22.40 -16.20 -5.37
C HIS A 763 22.02 -17.41 -6.23
N SER A 764 22.55 -17.47 -7.45
CA SER A 764 22.34 -18.59 -8.38
C SER A 764 23.52 -19.56 -8.32
N PHE A 765 23.21 -20.86 -8.24
CA PHE A 765 24.20 -21.95 -8.21
C PHE A 765 23.91 -22.96 -9.31
N THR A 766 24.95 -23.41 -10.02
CA THR A 766 24.83 -24.39 -11.10
C THR A 766 24.77 -25.83 -10.55
N LEU A 767 23.86 -26.64 -11.10
CA LEU A 767 23.68 -28.04 -10.73
C LEU A 767 24.60 -28.95 -11.52
N ASP A 768 25.40 -29.76 -10.83
CA ASP A 768 26.10 -30.90 -11.43
C ASP A 768 25.15 -32.10 -11.49
N LYS A 769 24.58 -32.30 -12.69
CA LYS A 769 23.58 -33.33 -12.98
C LYS A 769 24.16 -34.74 -13.01
N ILE A 770 25.45 -34.88 -13.28
CA ILE A 770 26.13 -36.18 -13.34
C ILE A 770 26.30 -36.72 -11.92
N SER A 771 26.76 -35.88 -11.00
CA SER A 771 26.97 -36.28 -9.61
C SER A 771 25.75 -36.07 -8.71
N SER A 772 24.69 -35.43 -9.22
CA SER A 772 23.55 -34.95 -8.42
C SER A 772 23.98 -34.08 -7.23
N THR A 773 24.97 -33.19 -7.47
CA THR A 773 25.47 -32.25 -6.47
C THR A 773 25.39 -30.80 -6.93
N VAL A 774 25.36 -29.87 -5.98
CA VAL A 774 25.48 -28.43 -6.21
C VAL A 774 26.61 -27.90 -5.34
N GLN A 775 27.48 -27.08 -5.92
CA GLN A 775 28.58 -26.45 -5.19
C GLN A 775 28.14 -25.07 -4.71
N ILE A 776 28.08 -24.90 -3.40
CA ILE A 776 27.65 -23.68 -2.73
C ILE A 776 28.79 -23.25 -1.83
N ASP A 777 29.39 -22.08 -2.10
CA ASP A 777 30.51 -21.52 -1.31
C ASP A 777 31.68 -22.51 -1.09
N GLY A 778 31.96 -23.33 -2.11
CA GLY A 778 33.03 -24.33 -2.06
C GLY A 778 32.65 -25.68 -1.46
N ILE A 779 31.43 -25.84 -0.92
CA ILE A 779 30.93 -27.08 -0.32
C ILE A 779 29.98 -27.78 -1.31
N ARG A 780 30.14 -29.10 -1.50
CA ARG A 780 29.20 -29.89 -2.31
C ARG A 780 28.03 -30.36 -1.47
N HIS A 781 26.83 -30.07 -1.95
CA HIS A 781 25.58 -30.58 -1.39
C HIS A 781 24.92 -31.53 -2.38
N GLY A 782 24.54 -32.73 -1.94
CA GLY A 782 23.70 -33.62 -2.75
C GLY A 782 22.27 -33.08 -2.85
N TYR A 783 21.63 -33.26 -4.01
CA TYR A 783 20.25 -32.86 -4.23
C TYR A 783 19.38 -33.98 -4.80
N LYS A 784 18.05 -33.86 -4.63
CA LYS A 784 17.05 -34.74 -5.26
C LYS A 784 15.92 -33.91 -5.88
N PHE A 785 15.42 -34.29 -7.05
CA PHE A 785 14.23 -33.65 -7.62
C PHE A 785 12.96 -34.14 -6.93
N GLU A 786 12.09 -33.22 -6.51
CA GLU A 786 10.76 -33.52 -5.95
C GLU A 786 9.70 -32.61 -6.61
N LYS A 787 8.58 -33.19 -7.06
CA LYS A 787 7.37 -32.42 -7.45
C LYS A 787 6.73 -31.87 -6.17
N GLN A 788 6.44 -30.57 -6.13
CA GLN A 788 5.82 -29.95 -4.94
C GLN A 788 4.39 -30.48 -4.78
N PRO A 789 4.06 -31.28 -3.74
CA PRO A 789 2.73 -31.82 -3.59
C PRO A 789 1.69 -30.71 -3.43
N TYR A 790 0.53 -30.89 -4.08
CA TYR A 790 -0.63 -30.00 -4.03
C TYR A 790 -0.90 -29.50 -2.61
N ASP A 791 -0.83 -28.19 -2.41
CA ASP A 791 -1.00 -27.55 -1.11
C ASP A 791 -2.30 -26.74 -1.10
N ASP A 792 -3.43 -27.44 -1.09
CA ASP A 792 -4.76 -26.85 -0.79
C ASP A 792 -4.84 -26.30 0.64
N ALA A 793 -3.82 -26.55 1.45
CA ALA A 793 -3.69 -26.09 2.81
C ALA A 793 -2.47 -25.16 2.94
N ARG A 794 -2.50 -24.00 2.29
CA ARG A 794 -1.94 -22.79 2.94
C ARG A 794 -2.79 -22.50 4.19
N GLN A 795 -2.76 -23.40 5.18
CA GLN A 795 -3.37 -23.15 6.46
C GLN A 795 -2.52 -22.07 7.14
N GLU A 796 -3.13 -20.90 7.27
CA GLU A 796 -2.56 -19.73 7.91
C GLU A 796 -1.87 -20.12 9.22
N ILE A 797 -0.65 -19.60 9.42
CA ILE A 797 0.00 -19.58 10.73
C ILE A 797 -1.08 -19.14 11.75
N PRO A 798 -1.31 -19.90 12.85
CA PRO A 798 -2.35 -19.53 13.79
C PRO A 798 -2.21 -18.07 14.23
N LYS A 799 -3.28 -17.28 14.11
CA LYS A 799 -3.25 -15.84 14.46
C LYS A 799 -2.72 -15.62 15.88
N GLY A 800 -1.77 -14.70 16.04
CA GLY A 800 -1.11 -14.43 17.32
C GLY A 800 0.04 -15.38 17.66
N VAL A 801 0.62 -16.06 16.66
CA VAL A 801 1.84 -16.85 16.77
C VAL A 801 2.93 -16.18 15.95
N SER A 802 4.00 -15.73 16.61
CA SER A 802 5.18 -15.14 15.95
C SER A 802 6.19 -16.21 15.56
N PHE A 803 6.25 -17.30 16.34
CA PHE A 803 7.22 -18.37 16.18
C PHE A 803 6.50 -19.72 16.31
N CYS A 804 6.75 -20.67 15.43
CA CYS A 804 6.12 -21.98 15.48
C CYS A 804 6.58 -22.77 16.72
N ASP A 805 5.70 -22.97 17.71
CA ASP A 805 5.95 -23.81 18.88
C ASP A 805 5.59 -25.29 18.63
N ALA A 806 5.55 -25.68 17.37
CA ALA A 806 4.85 -26.89 17.00
C ALA A 806 5.59 -28.18 17.32
N VAL A 807 4.87 -29.17 17.85
CA VAL A 807 5.41 -30.49 18.14
C VAL A 807 4.99 -31.44 17.03
N ARG A 808 5.95 -32.20 16.47
CA ARG A 808 5.69 -33.14 15.38
C ARG A 808 4.68 -34.21 15.82
N SER A 809 3.60 -34.38 15.05
CA SER A 809 2.60 -35.43 15.27
C SER A 809 2.98 -36.75 14.59
N LYS A 810 2.22 -37.81 14.88
CA LYS A 810 2.29 -39.07 14.12
C LYS A 810 1.69 -38.89 12.72
N TYR A 811 2.10 -39.75 11.78
CA TYR A 811 1.60 -39.77 10.40
C TYR A 811 0.07 -39.86 10.35
N GLU A 812 -0.57 -38.98 9.58
CA GLU A 812 -2.02 -38.98 9.35
C GLU A 812 -2.35 -39.77 8.08
N GLU A 813 -3.13 -40.84 8.23
CA GLU A 813 -3.49 -41.73 7.10
C GLU A 813 -4.34 -41.03 6.04
N GLU A 814 -5.29 -40.19 6.44
CA GLU A 814 -6.22 -39.49 5.52
C GLU A 814 -5.50 -38.52 4.59
N THR A 815 -4.56 -37.72 5.13
CA THR A 815 -3.80 -36.73 4.35
C THR A 815 -2.48 -37.29 3.84
N LYS A 816 -2.11 -38.51 4.24
CA LYS A 816 -0.81 -39.15 3.98
C LYS A 816 0.40 -38.28 4.34
N ARG A 817 0.26 -37.40 5.34
CA ARG A 817 1.28 -36.41 5.73
C ARG A 817 1.53 -36.43 7.24
N THR A 818 2.74 -36.05 7.63
CA THR A 818 3.03 -35.68 9.02
C THR A 818 2.74 -34.19 9.21
N PHE A 819 1.95 -33.84 10.23
CA PHE A 819 1.69 -32.46 10.61
C PHE A 819 2.31 -32.15 11.98
N TYR A 820 2.30 -30.89 12.38
CA TYR A 820 2.78 -30.43 13.67
C TYR A 820 1.63 -29.79 14.46
N TRP A 821 1.62 -29.96 15.78
CA TRP A 821 0.64 -29.32 16.65
C TRP A 821 1.16 -27.94 17.10
N CYS A 822 0.63 -26.86 16.53
CA CYS A 822 1.00 -25.48 16.86
C CYS A 822 -0.21 -24.76 17.47
N CYS A 823 -0.11 -24.28 18.72
CA CYS A 823 -1.21 -23.58 19.40
C CYS A 823 -2.59 -24.29 19.28
N ASN A 824 -2.58 -25.62 19.43
CA ASN A 824 -3.75 -26.50 19.32
C ASN A 824 -4.44 -26.54 17.94
N ARG A 825 -3.67 -26.27 16.87
CA ARG A 825 -4.07 -26.42 15.47
C ARG A 825 -3.04 -27.28 14.72
N LYS A 826 -3.48 -27.93 13.64
CA LYS A 826 -2.58 -28.62 12.71
C LYS A 826 -1.79 -27.57 11.95
N CYS A 827 -0.47 -27.74 11.90
CA CYS A 827 0.48 -26.89 11.20
C CYS A 827 1.32 -27.76 10.27
N TYR A 828 1.28 -27.48 8.97
CA TYR A 828 2.01 -28.26 7.96
C TYR A 828 3.29 -27.54 7.49
N GLN A 829 3.54 -26.32 7.97
CA GLN A 829 4.71 -25.50 7.65
C GLN A 829 5.42 -25.05 8.94
N PRO A 830 6.08 -25.96 9.67
CA PRO A 830 6.81 -25.56 10.87
C PRO A 830 7.99 -24.65 10.50
N CYS A 831 8.12 -23.48 11.15
CA CYS A 831 9.32 -22.63 11.00
C CYS A 831 10.53 -23.17 11.79
N GLN A 832 10.70 -24.49 11.82
CA GLN A 832 11.68 -25.23 12.61
C GLN A 832 12.75 -25.91 11.74
N THR A 833 12.85 -25.51 10.47
CA THR A 833 13.85 -26.04 9.53
C THR A 833 15.20 -25.39 9.77
N ASP A 834 16.24 -26.21 9.82
CA ASP A 834 17.61 -25.73 9.82
C ASP A 834 17.93 -24.99 8.50
N HIS A 835 18.64 -23.88 8.62
CA HIS A 835 19.10 -23.09 7.48
C HIS A 835 20.45 -23.60 6.98
N ILE A 836 20.69 -23.45 5.67
CA ILE A 836 22.00 -23.72 5.05
C ILE A 836 22.88 -22.47 5.05
N GLU A 837 24.18 -22.66 4.83
CA GLU A 837 25.21 -21.64 4.97
C GLU A 837 24.92 -20.29 4.26
N PRO A 838 24.42 -20.28 3.00
CA PRO A 838 24.05 -19.04 2.30
C PRO A 838 22.82 -18.32 2.88
N GLU A 839 22.00 -19.02 3.66
CA GLU A 839 20.79 -18.46 4.28
C GLU A 839 21.10 -17.78 5.62
N TRP A 840 22.35 -17.37 5.86
CA TRP A 840 22.76 -16.67 7.08
C TRP A 840 21.86 -15.50 7.51
N PRO A 841 21.24 -14.70 6.61
CA PRO A 841 20.33 -13.63 7.02
C PRO A 841 19.03 -14.15 7.65
N LEU A 842 18.73 -15.44 7.45
CA LEU A 842 17.53 -16.13 7.94
C LEU A 842 17.82 -17.01 9.16
N TYR A 843 19.06 -17.00 9.67
CA TYR A 843 19.44 -17.83 10.81
C TYR A 843 18.59 -17.55 12.05
N SER A 844 18.04 -18.63 12.60
CA SER A 844 17.28 -18.67 13.84
C SER A 844 18.18 -18.95 15.04
N LEU A 845 17.63 -18.83 16.25
CA LEU A 845 18.32 -19.25 17.48
C LEU A 845 18.79 -20.72 17.41
N ARG A 846 18.00 -21.60 16.79
CA ARG A 846 18.35 -23.01 16.58
C ARG A 846 19.61 -23.14 15.71
N ASP A 847 19.74 -22.32 14.68
CA ASP A 847 20.92 -22.28 13.81
C ASP A 847 22.16 -21.84 14.60
N PHE A 848 22.06 -20.79 15.42
CA PHE A 848 23.17 -20.34 16.27
C PHE A 848 23.58 -21.36 17.32
N ILE A 849 22.63 -22.02 17.99
CA ILE A 849 22.93 -23.08 18.97
C ILE A 849 23.73 -24.20 18.30
N ARG A 850 23.32 -24.62 17.10
CA ARG A 850 23.99 -25.66 16.32
C ARG A 850 25.38 -25.20 15.85
N ILE A 851 25.50 -24.00 15.29
CA ILE A 851 26.77 -23.43 14.80
C ILE A 851 27.79 -23.32 15.94
N LEU A 852 27.33 -22.88 17.11
CA LEU A 852 28.17 -22.74 18.31
C LEU A 852 28.37 -24.06 19.06
N GLN A 853 27.81 -25.17 18.55
CA GLN A 853 27.89 -26.51 19.16
C GLN A 853 27.42 -26.54 20.63
N LEU A 854 26.41 -25.73 20.94
CA LEU A 854 25.80 -25.70 22.27
C LEU A 854 24.86 -26.91 22.43
N PRO A 855 24.71 -27.46 23.65
CA PRO A 855 23.72 -28.50 23.92
C PRO A 855 22.31 -28.03 23.50
N PHE A 856 21.64 -28.81 22.65
CA PHE A 856 20.31 -28.49 22.13
C PHE A 856 19.30 -29.56 22.53
N SER A 857 18.21 -29.13 23.16
CA SER A 857 17.03 -29.95 23.42
C SER A 857 15.84 -29.36 22.68
N GLU A 858 15.23 -30.15 21.80
CA GLU A 858 14.06 -29.73 21.02
C GLU A 858 12.89 -29.37 21.95
N ASP A 859 12.64 -30.18 22.98
CA ASP A 859 11.57 -29.95 23.95
C ASP A 859 11.76 -28.64 24.75
N GLU A 860 12.99 -28.36 25.20
CA GLU A 860 13.28 -27.11 25.91
C GLU A 860 13.10 -25.88 25.02
N ASN A 861 13.53 -25.99 23.75
CA ASN A 861 13.35 -24.93 22.76
C ASN A 861 11.85 -24.67 22.48
N TYR A 862 11.04 -25.73 22.34
CA TYR A 862 9.59 -25.57 22.12
C TYR A 862 8.89 -24.93 23.32
N ARG A 863 9.25 -25.33 24.54
CA ARG A 863 8.74 -24.68 25.77
C ARG A 863 9.11 -23.20 25.81
N PHE A 864 10.36 -22.85 25.50
CA PHE A 864 10.81 -21.47 25.44
C PHE A 864 10.02 -20.65 24.41
N ILE A 865 9.89 -21.16 23.18
CA ILE A 865 9.14 -20.49 22.10
C ILE A 865 7.66 -20.30 22.49
N SER A 866 7.04 -21.29 23.13
CA SER A 866 5.64 -21.18 23.58
C SER A 866 5.45 -20.07 24.63
N VAL A 867 6.40 -19.92 25.55
CA VAL A 867 6.43 -18.81 26.52
C VAL A 867 6.59 -17.47 25.83
N VAL A 868 7.48 -17.36 24.83
CA VAL A 868 7.68 -16.13 24.04
C VAL A 868 6.41 -15.74 23.29
N ASN A 869 5.75 -16.69 22.62
CA ASN A 869 4.48 -16.42 21.92
C ASN A 869 3.39 -15.94 22.88
N ARG A 870 3.28 -16.57 24.06
CA ARG A 870 2.32 -16.14 25.08
C ARG A 870 2.63 -14.72 25.58
N ALA A 871 3.90 -14.40 25.80
CA ALA A 871 4.33 -13.06 26.18
C ALA A 871 4.00 -12.04 25.09
N ASN A 872 4.27 -12.34 23.81
CA ASN A 872 3.95 -11.45 22.68
C ASN A 872 2.45 -11.14 22.58
N ARG A 873 1.59 -12.15 22.74
CA ARG A 873 0.13 -11.95 22.75
C ARG A 873 -0.33 -11.03 23.89
N LEU A 874 0.29 -11.16 25.06
CA LEU A 874 -0.03 -10.34 26.23
C LEU A 874 0.52 -8.91 26.09
N LEU A 875 1.79 -8.77 25.70
CA LEU A 875 2.50 -7.49 25.64
C LEU A 875 1.89 -6.54 24.62
N THR A 876 1.42 -7.05 23.48
CA THR A 876 0.75 -6.22 22.46
C THR A 876 -0.54 -5.59 22.99
N LYS A 877 -1.26 -6.27 23.89
CA LYS A 877 -2.49 -5.76 24.51
C LYS A 877 -2.24 -4.98 25.80
N LEU A 878 -1.15 -5.27 26.53
CA LEU A 878 -0.80 -4.62 27.81
C LEU A 878 -0.16 -3.23 27.67
N GLN A 879 -0.08 -2.67 26.46
CA GLN A 879 0.41 -1.30 26.25
C GLN A 879 -0.74 -0.30 26.19
N CYS A 880 -0.56 0.87 26.78
CA CYS A 880 -1.46 2.00 26.60
C CYS A 880 -1.45 2.45 25.12
N HIS A 881 -2.62 2.55 24.47
CA HIS A 881 -2.69 2.98 23.07
C HIS A 881 -2.16 4.41 22.86
N SER A 882 -2.34 5.29 23.86
CA SER A 882 -1.97 6.70 23.79
C SER A 882 -0.49 6.98 24.05
N CYS A 883 0.13 6.37 25.08
CA CYS A 883 1.53 6.66 25.44
C CYS A 883 2.49 5.48 25.30
N LYS A 884 2.01 4.32 24.81
CA LYS A 884 2.75 3.06 24.58
C LYS A 884 3.47 2.45 25.81
N ARG A 885 3.33 3.04 27.00
CA ARG A 885 3.83 2.47 28.26
C ARG A 885 2.97 1.29 28.70
N LEU A 886 3.58 0.36 29.42
CA LEU A 886 2.90 -0.80 29.99
C LEU A 886 1.82 -0.37 30.98
N LEU A 887 0.63 -0.94 30.85
CA LEU A 887 -0.48 -0.75 31.78
C LEU A 887 -0.18 -1.46 33.12
N ARG A 888 -0.72 -0.92 34.22
CA ARG A 888 -0.73 -1.58 35.53
C ARG A 888 -2.11 -2.12 35.83
N ASP A 889 -2.17 -3.15 36.66
CA ASP A 889 -3.42 -3.68 37.17
C ASP A 889 -4.22 -2.62 37.93
N ALA A 890 -5.54 -2.63 37.76
CA ALA A 890 -6.48 -1.82 38.49
C ALA A 890 -7.27 -2.68 39.48
N GLU A 891 -8.23 -2.09 40.20
CA GLU A 891 -9.14 -2.84 41.07
C GLU A 891 -9.77 -4.03 40.35
N THR A 892 -9.78 -5.16 41.05
CA THR A 892 -10.18 -6.46 40.51
C THR A 892 -11.57 -6.83 41.01
N SER A 893 -12.39 -7.48 40.18
CA SER A 893 -13.69 -7.97 40.67
C SER A 893 -13.50 -9.24 41.50
N GLU A 894 -14.14 -9.31 42.66
CA GLU A 894 -14.06 -10.43 43.59
C GLU A 894 -14.36 -11.78 42.89
N PHE A 895 -13.43 -12.74 43.01
CA PHE A 895 -13.55 -14.11 42.46
C PHE A 895 -13.71 -14.22 40.93
N ALA A 896 -13.26 -13.21 40.16
CA ALA A 896 -13.23 -13.29 38.70
C ALA A 896 -12.53 -14.56 38.18
N PHE A 897 -12.87 -14.97 36.95
CA PHE A 897 -12.17 -16.07 36.26
C PHE A 897 -10.64 -15.92 36.26
N TYR A 898 -10.18 -14.68 36.11
CA TYR A 898 -8.78 -14.30 36.27
C TYR A 898 -8.68 -13.18 37.28
N ARG A 899 -7.74 -13.30 38.22
CA ARG A 899 -7.55 -12.33 39.31
C ARG A 899 -7.31 -10.91 38.77
N VAL A 900 -6.58 -10.77 37.67
CA VAL A 900 -6.27 -9.48 37.04
C VAL A 900 -6.82 -9.47 35.63
N ASN A 901 -7.87 -8.66 35.41
CA ASN A 901 -8.51 -8.46 34.11
C ASN A 901 -8.78 -6.98 33.79
N THR A 902 -8.51 -6.10 34.75
CA THR A 902 -8.68 -4.66 34.60
C THR A 902 -7.32 -4.00 34.80
N PHE A 903 -7.00 -3.07 33.92
CA PHE A 903 -5.74 -2.38 33.82
C PHE A 903 -5.98 -0.87 33.67
N HIS A 904 -4.97 -0.07 33.95
CA HIS A 904 -5.00 1.37 33.72
C HIS A 904 -3.61 1.91 33.38
N CYS A 905 -3.57 3.07 32.73
CA CYS A 905 -2.32 3.77 32.48
C CYS A 905 -1.89 4.53 33.74
N THR A 906 -0.65 4.31 34.19
CA THR A 906 -0.06 5.03 35.34
C THR A 906 0.79 6.23 34.92
N ASN A 907 0.84 6.53 33.62
CA ASN A 907 1.54 7.72 33.14
C ASN A 907 0.68 8.96 33.37
N ASN A 908 1.04 9.80 34.33
CA ASN A 908 0.30 11.01 34.69
C ASN A 908 0.27 12.09 33.59
N GLU A 909 1.10 11.96 32.56
CA GLU A 909 1.12 12.85 31.39
C GLU A 909 0.28 12.30 30.22
N CYS A 910 -0.31 11.11 30.38
CA CYS A 910 -1.13 10.48 29.35
C CYS A 910 -2.58 10.97 29.45
N GLY A 911 -3.22 11.31 28.33
CA GLY A 911 -4.66 11.61 28.29
C GLY A 911 -5.55 10.44 28.71
N ALA A 912 -5.01 9.22 28.76
CA ALA A 912 -5.67 8.01 29.27
C ALA A 912 -5.21 7.64 30.70
N PHE A 913 -4.64 8.57 31.46
CA PHE A 913 -4.22 8.36 32.86
C PHE A 913 -5.41 7.88 33.70
N HIS A 914 -5.23 6.77 34.42
CA HIS A 914 -6.29 6.05 35.14
C HIS A 914 -7.52 5.62 34.31
N GLY A 915 -7.47 5.75 32.98
CA GLY A 915 -8.47 5.19 32.09
C GLY A 915 -8.51 3.68 32.23
N ARG A 916 -9.71 3.15 32.54
CA ARG A 916 -9.93 1.72 32.74
C ARG A 916 -9.84 0.98 31.39
N VAL A 917 -9.04 -0.08 31.37
CA VAL A 917 -8.89 -1.00 30.24
C VAL A 917 -9.21 -2.41 30.72
N TYR A 918 -10.13 -3.07 30.05
CA TYR A 918 -10.56 -4.43 30.39
C TYR A 918 -10.00 -5.42 29.36
N LEU A 919 -9.14 -6.32 29.84
CA LEU A 919 -8.54 -7.38 29.03
C LEU A 919 -8.98 -8.73 29.57
N ILE A 920 -9.59 -9.55 28.70
CA ILE A 920 -10.02 -10.91 29.05
C ILE A 920 -9.63 -11.92 28.00
N HIS A 921 -9.41 -13.16 28.41
CA HIS A 921 -9.30 -14.26 27.46
C HIS A 921 -10.66 -14.49 26.78
N CYS A 922 -10.61 -14.82 25.49
CA CYS A 922 -11.80 -15.25 24.77
C CYS A 922 -12.42 -16.48 25.47
N MET A 923 -13.74 -16.47 25.65
CA MET A 923 -14.49 -17.58 26.25
C MET A 923 -14.60 -18.81 25.32
N ASN A 924 -14.24 -18.66 24.05
CA ASN A 924 -14.04 -19.78 23.14
C ASN A 924 -12.64 -20.37 23.35
N TRP A 925 -12.57 -21.56 23.93
CA TRP A 925 -11.30 -22.25 24.22
C TRP A 925 -10.44 -22.54 22.97
N ARG A 926 -11.05 -22.55 21.76
CA ARG A 926 -10.31 -22.69 20.48
C ARG A 926 -9.71 -21.36 19.99
N CYS A 927 -10.10 -20.25 20.60
CA CYS A 927 -9.63 -18.91 20.30
C CYS A 927 -8.59 -18.48 21.34
N ASN A 928 -7.32 -18.36 20.93
CA ASN A 928 -6.22 -17.92 21.80
C ASN A 928 -6.15 -16.39 21.95
N ASN A 929 -7.20 -15.66 21.59
CA ASN A 929 -7.21 -14.21 21.58
C ASN A 929 -7.44 -13.63 22.99
N ILE A 930 -6.81 -12.48 23.23
CA ILE A 930 -7.08 -11.62 24.39
C ILE A 930 -7.95 -10.49 23.89
N VAL A 931 -9.21 -10.49 24.33
CA VAL A 931 -10.20 -9.49 24.01
C VAL A 931 -9.86 -8.20 24.75
N ASP A 932 -9.95 -7.10 24.04
CA ASP A 932 -9.55 -5.77 24.48
C ASP A 932 -10.73 -4.80 24.30
N ASP A 933 -11.23 -4.28 25.40
CA ASP A 933 -12.42 -3.41 25.41
C ASP A 933 -12.21 -2.05 24.73
N ARG A 934 -10.97 -1.66 24.44
CA ARG A 934 -10.67 -0.43 23.71
C ARG A 934 -11.03 -0.51 22.23
N ILE A 935 -11.09 -1.72 21.68
CA ILE A 935 -11.37 -1.96 20.26
C ILE A 935 -12.64 -2.76 20.03
N SER A 936 -13.26 -3.27 21.10
CA SER A 936 -14.41 -4.15 21.03
C SER A 936 -15.53 -3.70 21.95
N LYS A 937 -16.76 -3.79 21.46
CA LYS A 937 -17.99 -3.50 22.20
C LYS A 937 -18.45 -4.67 23.05
N ALA A 938 -19.34 -4.37 23.99
CA ALA A 938 -20.01 -5.38 24.78
C ALA A 938 -21.31 -5.84 24.09
N CYS A 939 -21.62 -7.13 24.17
CA CYS A 939 -22.90 -7.66 23.74
C CYS A 939 -24.03 -7.22 24.68
N PRO A 940 -25.32 -7.47 24.36
CA PRO A 940 -26.46 -7.14 25.23
C PRO A 940 -26.35 -7.67 26.68
N ASN A 941 -25.66 -8.79 26.86
CA ASN A 941 -25.40 -9.37 28.19
C ASN A 941 -24.32 -8.65 28.99
N GLY A 942 -23.63 -7.66 28.41
CA GLY A 942 -22.59 -6.86 29.05
C GLY A 942 -21.18 -7.47 29.02
N TRP A 943 -20.94 -8.46 28.16
CA TRP A 943 -19.63 -9.09 27.97
C TRP A 943 -18.97 -8.60 26.70
N VAL A 944 -17.68 -8.29 26.76
CA VAL A 944 -16.90 -7.79 25.60
C VAL A 944 -16.80 -8.88 24.53
N ILE A 945 -17.06 -8.52 23.28
CA ILE A 945 -17.10 -9.43 22.13
C ILE A 945 -15.68 -9.71 21.65
N CYS A 946 -15.35 -10.95 21.32
CA CYS A 946 -14.02 -11.26 20.79
C CYS A 946 -13.85 -10.73 19.36
N ASP A 947 -12.85 -9.88 19.12
CA ASP A 947 -12.50 -9.30 17.81
C ASP A 947 -11.97 -10.30 16.77
N GLN A 948 -11.88 -11.59 17.13
CA GLN A 948 -11.36 -12.65 16.24
C GLN A 948 -12.37 -13.75 15.92
N CYS A 949 -13.33 -14.01 16.80
CA CYS A 949 -14.32 -15.09 16.60
C CYS A 949 -15.74 -14.70 16.99
N SER A 950 -15.96 -13.42 17.30
CA SER A 950 -17.26 -12.82 17.60
C SER A 950 -18.04 -13.48 18.75
N THR A 951 -17.38 -14.35 19.52
CA THR A 951 -17.92 -14.97 20.73
C THR A 951 -17.79 -14.00 21.91
N CYS A 952 -18.82 -13.89 22.75
CA CYS A 952 -18.83 -12.97 23.90
C CYS A 952 -19.09 -13.68 25.24
N CYS A 953 -20.20 -14.42 25.39
CA CYS A 953 -20.58 -15.07 26.64
C CYS A 953 -21.07 -16.51 26.42
N SER A 954 -20.86 -17.35 27.43
CA SER A 954 -21.23 -18.77 27.46
C SER A 954 -21.97 -19.07 28.75
N HIS A 955 -23.11 -19.74 28.63
CA HIS A 955 -23.96 -20.13 29.74
C HIS A 955 -23.19 -20.95 30.79
N GLU A 956 -22.38 -21.92 30.36
CA GLU A 956 -21.51 -22.72 31.24
C GLU A 956 -20.59 -21.84 32.10
N LYS A 957 -20.02 -20.77 31.50
CA LYS A 957 -19.14 -19.83 32.22
C LYS A 957 -19.94 -18.90 33.13
N LEU A 958 -21.13 -18.46 32.71
CA LEU A 958 -21.99 -17.66 33.58
C LEU A 958 -22.40 -18.45 34.84
N GLU A 959 -22.76 -19.73 34.69
CA GLU A 959 -23.07 -20.63 35.79
C GLU A 959 -21.89 -20.81 36.75
N GLN A 960 -20.70 -21.10 36.21
CA GLN A 960 -19.47 -21.22 37.02
C GLN A 960 -19.19 -19.95 37.82
N ARG A 961 -19.37 -18.77 37.20
CA ARG A 961 -19.16 -17.49 37.88
C ARG A 961 -20.17 -17.26 39.00
N LEU A 962 -21.44 -17.56 38.77
CA LEU A 962 -22.49 -17.44 39.78
C LEU A 962 -22.28 -18.41 40.94
N ALA A 963 -21.91 -19.66 40.64
CA ALA A 963 -21.59 -20.68 41.63
C ALA A 963 -20.41 -20.25 42.52
N ASN A 964 -19.35 -19.68 41.93
CA ASN A 964 -18.21 -19.16 42.69
C ASN A 964 -18.61 -18.02 43.64
N LEU A 965 -19.48 -17.10 43.21
CA LEU A 965 -19.96 -16.01 44.06
C LEU A 965 -20.82 -16.52 45.22
N LYS A 966 -21.71 -17.49 44.95
CA LYS A 966 -22.57 -18.11 45.97
C LYS A 966 -21.76 -18.94 46.97
N LEU A 967 -20.83 -19.78 46.48
CA LEU A 967 -19.99 -20.65 47.32
C LEU A 967 -19.14 -19.85 48.31
N ASN A 968 -18.65 -18.68 47.90
CA ASN A 968 -17.81 -17.83 48.75
C ASN A 968 -18.61 -16.78 49.56
N GLY A 969 -19.95 -16.83 49.55
CA GLY A 969 -20.79 -15.91 50.33
C GLY A 969 -20.74 -14.44 49.89
N VAL A 970 -20.28 -14.17 48.66
CA VAL A 970 -20.06 -12.81 48.13
C VAL A 970 -21.17 -12.40 47.16
N PHE A 971 -22.05 -13.34 46.80
CA PHE A 971 -23.24 -13.04 46.03
C PHE A 971 -24.17 -12.10 46.81
N ASP A 972 -24.57 -11.02 46.15
CA ASP A 972 -25.39 -9.96 46.75
C ASP A 972 -26.42 -9.52 45.69
N PRO A 973 -27.70 -9.91 45.83
CA PRO A 973 -28.74 -9.60 44.85
C PRO A 973 -29.06 -8.11 44.75
N SER A 974 -28.66 -7.28 45.73
CA SER A 974 -28.81 -5.82 45.65
C SER A 974 -27.85 -5.17 44.65
N LYS A 975 -26.72 -5.84 44.33
CA LYS A 975 -25.78 -5.38 43.31
C LYS A 975 -26.32 -5.70 41.92
N ALA A 976 -26.55 -4.67 41.10
CA ALA A 976 -27.06 -4.81 39.73
C ALA A 976 -26.31 -5.85 38.87
N ARG A 977 -24.97 -5.94 39.02
CA ARG A 977 -24.15 -6.94 38.31
C ARG A 977 -24.45 -8.38 38.72
N HIS A 978 -24.69 -8.62 40.02
CA HIS A 978 -24.99 -9.94 40.55
C HIS A 978 -26.41 -10.37 40.19
N SER A 979 -27.39 -9.46 40.32
CA SER A 979 -28.76 -9.68 39.86
C SER A 979 -28.83 -9.99 38.37
N LYS A 980 -28.14 -9.19 37.52
CA LYS A 980 -28.05 -9.45 36.08
C LYS A 980 -27.41 -10.81 35.76
N LEU A 981 -26.31 -11.17 36.44
CA LEU A 981 -25.68 -12.49 36.25
C LEU A 981 -26.63 -13.64 36.62
N GLN A 982 -27.35 -13.53 37.74
CA GLN A 982 -28.33 -14.52 38.17
C GLN A 982 -29.45 -14.67 37.12
N MET A 983 -30.02 -13.56 36.64
CA MET A 983 -31.03 -13.54 35.58
C MET A 983 -30.53 -14.22 34.30
N LEU A 984 -29.29 -13.94 33.86
CA LEU A 984 -28.71 -14.54 32.66
C LEU A 984 -28.56 -16.06 32.79
N VAL A 985 -28.20 -16.55 33.98
CA VAL A 985 -28.08 -17.98 34.27
C VAL A 985 -29.46 -18.64 34.30
N GLU A 986 -30.41 -18.11 35.07
CA GLU A 986 -31.75 -18.70 35.23
C GLU A 986 -32.50 -18.81 33.90
N ASN A 987 -32.30 -17.85 32.99
CA ASN A 987 -32.94 -17.82 31.68
C ASN A 987 -32.08 -18.43 30.55
N LYS A 988 -30.93 -19.03 30.86
CA LYS A 988 -30.01 -19.64 29.89
C LYS A 988 -29.61 -18.72 28.73
N LEU A 989 -29.39 -17.43 29.02
CA LEU A 989 -29.17 -16.39 28.00
C LEU A 989 -27.73 -16.33 27.46
N GLY A 990 -26.92 -17.37 27.65
CA GLY A 990 -25.56 -17.43 27.09
C GLY A 990 -25.59 -17.54 25.57
N HIS A 991 -24.91 -16.62 24.87
CA HIS A 991 -24.98 -16.53 23.42
C HIS A 991 -24.29 -17.71 22.71
N LYS A 992 -23.21 -18.26 23.27
CA LYS A 992 -22.46 -19.37 22.67
C LYS A 992 -23.33 -20.62 22.46
N GLU A 993 -24.10 -21.01 23.45
CA GLU A 993 -24.97 -22.20 23.39
C GLU A 993 -26.22 -21.96 22.54
N ARG A 994 -26.57 -20.69 22.31
CA ARG A 994 -27.67 -20.24 21.44
C ARG A 994 -27.23 -20.00 19.99
N ASN A 995 -25.95 -20.21 19.68
CA ASN A 995 -25.32 -19.87 18.39
C ASN A 995 -25.53 -18.40 17.98
N GLU A 996 -25.68 -17.49 18.94
CA GLU A 996 -25.85 -16.05 18.68
C GLU A 996 -24.48 -15.38 18.60
N VAL A 997 -24.26 -14.63 17.52
CA VAL A 997 -22.99 -13.98 17.20
C VAL A 997 -23.22 -12.48 17.05
N PHE A 998 -22.28 -11.67 17.52
CA PHE A 998 -22.38 -10.21 17.52
C PHE A 998 -21.16 -9.59 16.86
N ASP A 999 -21.36 -8.47 16.17
CA ASP A 999 -20.29 -7.67 15.61
C ASP A 999 -19.51 -6.96 16.73
N PHE A 1000 -18.19 -7.04 16.71
CA PHE A 1000 -17.37 -6.49 17.78
C PHE A 1000 -17.16 -4.97 17.67
N HIS A 1001 -17.36 -4.38 16.48
CA HIS A 1001 -17.27 -2.93 16.27
C HIS A 1001 -18.55 -2.22 16.70
N THR A 1002 -19.71 -2.77 16.37
CA THR A 1002 -21.02 -2.14 16.63
C THR A 1002 -21.70 -2.69 17.88
N GLY A 1003 -21.51 -3.98 18.20
CA GLY A 1003 -22.24 -4.68 19.26
C GLY A 1003 -23.57 -5.29 18.81
N ASP A 1004 -23.90 -5.19 17.52
CA ASP A 1004 -25.16 -5.66 16.94
C ASP A 1004 -25.10 -7.15 16.58
N PRO A 1005 -26.24 -7.86 16.55
CA PRO A 1005 -26.28 -9.26 16.12
C PRO A 1005 -25.88 -9.40 14.65
N LEU A 1006 -25.07 -10.42 14.35
CA LEU A 1006 -24.74 -10.81 12.98
C LEU A 1006 -25.78 -11.82 12.48
N GLU A 1007 -26.40 -11.54 11.33
CA GLU A 1007 -27.25 -12.51 10.64
C GLU A 1007 -26.40 -13.68 10.17
N GLN A 1008 -26.75 -14.90 10.55
CA GLN A 1008 -26.12 -16.10 10.01
C GLN A 1008 -26.73 -16.40 8.65
N ASP A 1009 -25.92 -16.33 7.59
CA ASP A 1009 -26.23 -17.04 6.35
C ASP A 1009 -26.30 -18.53 6.67
N SER A 1010 -27.52 -19.08 6.64
CA SER A 1010 -27.77 -20.52 6.70
C SER A 1010 -27.15 -21.18 5.45
N SER A 1011 -25.95 -21.74 5.62
CA SER A 1011 -25.27 -22.59 4.63
C SER A 1011 -24.97 -23.96 5.22
#